data_AF-A0AAF5DFC6-F1
#
_entry.id   AF-A0AAF5DFC6-F1
#
_cell.length_a   1.000
_cell.length_b   1.000
_cell.length_c   1.000
_cell.angle_alpha   90.00
_cell.angle_beta   90.00
_cell.angle_gamma   90.00
#
_symmetry.space_group_name_H-M   'P 1'
#
loop_
_entity.id
_entity.type
_entity.pdbx_description
1 polymer ?
#
loop_
_entity_poly.entity_id
_entity_poly.type
_entity_poly.pdbx_seq_one_letter_code
_entity_poly.pdbx_strand_id
1 'polypeptide(L)'
;IKDIIIIMFHLRSFLYLLFPIVLLGCSGSNNDLSIVQSPTLTLTFNPPALWTYPELDAQATLSYFPGQPLTQTEAKNNADNDIQNSIISSLTDLGMEPQGKTIVTTYQPQMVHDCYKVLPAGVTNAVGGVIGIAENGAITKLATIGGTAALSADACSKRNFGANPLTYTENILTATVTINNLVATRYSLRQLTNSIMSKLSFGSNVKFVRVTSKTYQNPSIQLDFYTPVSWTYPLATSKTDLSYFPEQPLAQVTAQNNGINGLKNALTESLIDNQYDVNLYKITVQYTAPEVNDCAKIQSNSAPLIFYIVEGGVVTKKVGGLTQALNGNDCINKVFPNTVTYEDFPMTGVIKIDGLTVSEEQMNQIVNGFITKLSFNDNLINHLKIKEKKHKTFVKISVGCSGGGIGAGSQNYQNPTINMKFFTPTLWTYPPSDASTLMTYFLGQASSQSQAQNNAITDLTSSITLALQDNGFNAGMYKITPTYTAPLVYDCAKAAQGTPANLDWYETEGEIVTKHVTGATQAITGTNCISKNAGQTVLTKTDFILDARITIDGLTVNSIQMTQILNAFMAQLSFGRDINSCTIGDIDLASIPRAINSKGKKTMTITIKGSPPVEWTYFEENINKAFPGQFHIQDVAKYIIEEDLKNGLIHGMLSWGVNPNYHPMTTTNVATYAFRCDRRGDISVGTSSIMAELENGFVTKKLALTSSITTEDCVKTKYTSGNSGTTTPLIVENSITAGLINLRKEDAQKVVEFFVDYMTEMKKLHAEAEVSYVIT
;
A
#
# COMPACT_ATOMS: atom_id res chain seq x y z
N ILE A 1 53.33 30.42 -25.35
CA ILE A 1 54.21 29.45 -26.04
C ILE A 1 54.07 28.14 -25.30
N LYS A 2 53.81 27.07 -26.05
CA LYS A 2 53.83 25.67 -25.64
C LYS A 2 52.71 25.25 -24.70
N ASP A 3 51.66 24.61 -25.21
CA ASP A 3 51.65 23.24 -25.74
C ASP A 3 51.61 22.19 -24.62
N ILE A 4 50.52 21.42 -24.67
CA ILE A 4 50.54 19.95 -24.62
C ILE A 4 51.11 19.37 -23.32
N ILE A 5 50.22 19.09 -22.38
CA ILE A 5 50.23 17.78 -21.73
C ILE A 5 48.82 17.20 -21.83
N ILE A 6 48.65 16.48 -22.94
CA ILE A 6 47.71 15.37 -23.06
C ILE A 6 48.10 14.36 -21.98
N ILE A 7 47.37 14.36 -20.86
CA ILE A 7 47.23 13.15 -20.05
C ILE A 7 45.93 12.50 -20.52
N MET A 8 46.09 11.64 -21.52
CA MET A 8 45.21 10.51 -21.79
C MET A 8 45.20 9.62 -20.55
N PHE A 9 44.50 10.04 -19.49
CA PHE A 9 43.86 9.06 -18.63
C PHE A 9 42.60 8.63 -19.34
N HIS A 10 42.73 7.57 -20.13
CA HIS A 10 41.66 6.63 -20.42
C HIS A 10 41.13 6.06 -19.10
N LEU A 11 40.47 6.90 -18.31
CA LEU A 11 39.49 6.42 -17.38
C LEU A 11 38.31 6.08 -18.25
N ARG A 12 38.13 4.77 -18.47
CA ARG A 12 36.85 4.20 -18.88
C ARG A 12 35.81 4.86 -17.99
N SER A 13 35.15 5.90 -18.52
CA SER A 13 33.89 6.38 -18.00
C SER A 13 33.01 5.15 -18.02
N PHE A 14 32.89 4.57 -16.82
CA PHE A 14 31.83 3.69 -16.42
C PHE A 14 30.56 4.41 -16.83
N LEU A 15 30.14 4.11 -18.06
CA LEU A 15 28.83 4.42 -18.57
C LEU A 15 27.92 3.53 -17.72
N TYR A 16 27.56 4.02 -16.54
CA TYR A 16 26.41 3.54 -15.80
C TYR A 16 25.20 3.86 -16.68
N LEU A 17 24.97 2.99 -17.67
CA LEU A 17 23.65 2.76 -18.22
C LEU A 17 22.75 2.50 -17.02
N LEU A 18 22.00 3.53 -16.64
CA LEU A 18 20.92 3.45 -15.68
C LEU A 18 19.92 2.41 -16.21
N PHE A 19 20.08 1.17 -15.75
CA PHE A 19 19.12 0.11 -15.98
C PHE A 19 17.79 0.54 -15.34
N PRO A 20 16.64 0.40 -16.01
CA PRO A 20 15.35 0.69 -15.41
C PRO A 20 15.13 -0.24 -14.20
N ILE A 21 15.12 0.35 -13.01
CA ILE A 21 14.82 -0.32 -11.75
C ILE A 21 13.30 -0.52 -11.67
N VAL A 22 12.85 -1.77 -11.58
CA VAL A 22 11.44 -2.10 -11.31
C VAL A 22 11.34 -2.46 -9.83
N LEU A 23 10.86 -1.50 -9.02
CA LEU A 23 10.56 -1.71 -7.61
C LEU A 23 9.29 -2.58 -7.47
N LEU A 24 9.35 -3.63 -6.63
CA LEU A 24 8.19 -4.43 -6.27
C LEU A 24 7.29 -3.68 -5.28
N GLY A 25 6.42 -2.85 -5.82
CA GLY A 25 5.24 -2.31 -5.16
C GLY A 25 4.18 -2.07 -6.22
N CYS A 26 2.99 -2.66 -6.06
CA CYS A 26 1.85 -2.41 -6.94
C CYS A 26 1.54 -0.91 -6.98
N SER A 27 2.10 -0.22 -7.96
CA SER A 27 1.77 1.15 -8.32
C SER A 27 1.71 1.26 -9.83
N GLY A 28 0.51 1.56 -10.30
CA GLY A 28 0.22 1.74 -11.71
C GLY A 28 0.97 2.96 -12.25
N SER A 29 1.91 2.70 -13.14
CA SER A 29 2.47 3.71 -14.04
C SER A 29 2.11 3.30 -15.46
N ASN A 30 1.70 4.30 -16.25
CA ASN A 30 0.97 4.23 -17.53
C ASN A 30 1.74 3.63 -18.73
N ASN A 31 2.63 2.67 -18.52
CA ASN A 31 3.59 2.22 -19.55
C ASN A 31 3.65 0.69 -19.73
N ASP A 32 2.51 -0.01 -19.62
CA ASP A 32 2.44 -1.48 -19.74
C ASP A 32 3.05 -2.02 -21.06
N LEU A 33 2.98 -1.24 -22.14
CA LEU A 33 3.57 -1.59 -23.45
C LEU A 33 5.05 -1.19 -23.61
N SER A 34 5.63 -0.45 -22.66
CA SER A 34 7.05 -0.07 -22.75
C SER A 34 7.95 -1.30 -22.66
N ILE A 35 8.92 -1.37 -23.57
CA ILE A 35 9.89 -2.46 -23.62
C ILE A 35 11.03 -2.15 -22.65
N VAL A 36 11.35 -3.12 -21.81
CA VAL A 36 12.45 -3.10 -20.85
C VAL A 36 13.47 -4.14 -21.24
N GLN A 37 14.74 -3.76 -21.25
CA GLN A 37 15.87 -4.64 -21.54
C GLN A 37 16.71 -4.85 -20.27
N SER A 38 17.10 -6.11 -20.02
CA SER A 38 17.86 -6.54 -18.86
C SER A 38 17.31 -5.96 -17.54
N PRO A 39 16.05 -6.24 -17.20
CA PRO A 39 15.39 -5.65 -16.03
C PRO A 39 16.11 -6.01 -14.74
N THR A 40 16.12 -5.06 -13.80
CA THR A 40 16.48 -5.30 -12.41
C THR A 40 15.23 -5.22 -11.53
N LEU A 41 14.92 -6.31 -10.85
CA LEU A 41 13.80 -6.46 -9.93
C LEU A 41 14.28 -6.28 -8.49
N THR A 42 13.59 -5.47 -7.67
CA THR A 42 13.94 -5.28 -6.24
C THR A 42 12.97 -6.02 -5.33
N LEU A 43 13.38 -7.18 -4.81
CA LEU A 43 12.62 -7.99 -3.87
C LEU A 43 12.67 -7.39 -2.47
N THR A 44 11.53 -7.33 -1.77
CA THR A 44 11.48 -7.01 -0.33
C THR A 44 10.69 -8.08 0.43
N PHE A 45 11.30 -8.65 1.46
CA PHE A 45 10.80 -9.89 2.07
C PHE A 45 11.36 -10.11 3.48
N ASN A 46 10.70 -10.97 4.24
CA ASN A 46 11.30 -11.67 5.37
C ASN A 46 12.01 -12.92 4.84
N PRO A 47 13.29 -13.14 5.17
CA PRO A 47 14.04 -14.28 4.65
C PRO A 47 13.53 -15.60 5.25
N PRO A 48 13.48 -16.69 4.47
CA PRO A 48 13.32 -18.02 5.03
C PRO A 48 14.54 -18.40 5.87
N ALA A 49 14.37 -19.31 6.83
CA ALA A 49 15.47 -19.84 7.63
C ALA A 49 16.58 -20.44 6.75
N LEU A 50 16.22 -21.05 5.62
CA LEU A 50 17.16 -21.62 4.65
C LEU A 50 18.15 -20.60 4.05
N TRP A 51 17.78 -19.32 4.04
CA TRP A 51 18.59 -18.22 3.47
C TRP A 51 19.38 -17.44 4.54
N THR A 52 19.26 -17.83 5.81
CA THR A 52 20.00 -17.22 6.90
C THR A 52 21.01 -18.21 7.48
N TYR A 53 21.89 -17.73 8.35
CA TYR A 53 22.85 -18.58 9.07
C TYR A 53 22.93 -18.16 10.54
N PRO A 54 23.22 -19.06 11.47
CA PRO A 54 23.34 -18.72 12.87
C PRO A 54 24.78 -18.30 13.21
N GLU A 55 25.01 -17.96 14.47
CA GLU A 55 26.35 -17.80 15.06
C GLU A 55 27.18 -19.11 15.05
N LEU A 56 28.49 -19.00 15.32
CA LEU A 56 29.43 -20.12 15.19
C LEU A 56 29.21 -21.25 16.22
N ASP A 57 28.69 -20.96 17.41
CA ASP A 57 28.45 -21.91 18.49
C ASP A 57 27.04 -22.51 18.46
N ALA A 58 26.24 -22.19 17.44
CA ALA A 58 24.83 -22.56 17.37
C ALA A 58 24.56 -24.08 17.41
N GLN A 59 25.48 -24.88 16.91
CA GLN A 59 25.36 -26.34 16.98
C GLN A 59 25.52 -26.86 18.42
N ALA A 60 26.35 -26.21 19.24
CA ALA A 60 26.55 -26.58 20.64
C ALA A 60 25.43 -26.04 21.55
N THR A 61 24.87 -24.88 21.21
CA THR A 61 23.78 -24.22 21.98
C THR A 61 22.38 -24.59 21.48
N LEU A 62 22.28 -25.32 20.37
CA LEU A 62 21.04 -25.64 19.63
C LEU A 62 20.21 -24.38 19.29
N SER A 63 20.91 -23.31 18.90
CA SER A 63 20.38 -21.96 18.63
C SER A 63 20.07 -21.70 17.16
N TYR A 64 19.88 -22.73 16.33
CA TYR A 64 19.55 -22.58 14.91
C TYR A 64 18.08 -22.95 14.63
N PHE A 65 17.54 -22.39 13.55
CA PHE A 65 16.18 -22.72 13.08
C PHE A 65 16.17 -24.02 12.25
N PRO A 66 15.04 -24.74 12.20
CA PRO A 66 14.91 -25.91 11.34
C PRO A 66 15.25 -25.60 9.88
N GLY A 67 16.14 -26.41 9.28
CA GLY A 67 16.58 -26.24 7.89
C GLY A 67 17.57 -25.09 7.64
N GLN A 68 17.97 -24.35 8.68
CA GLN A 68 18.94 -23.26 8.57
C GLN A 68 20.36 -23.81 8.35
N PRO A 69 21.08 -23.39 7.29
CA PRO A 69 22.48 -23.71 7.10
C PRO A 69 23.38 -23.18 8.21
N LEU A 70 24.46 -23.89 8.53
CA LEU A 70 25.39 -23.48 9.59
C LEU A 70 26.44 -22.46 9.12
N THR A 71 26.50 -22.15 7.82
CA THR A 71 27.48 -21.21 7.26
C THR A 71 26.83 -20.19 6.33
N GLN A 72 27.41 -18.99 6.29
CA GLN A 72 26.97 -17.93 5.39
C GLN A 72 27.04 -18.34 3.91
N THR A 73 28.09 -19.07 3.51
CA THR A 73 28.27 -19.51 2.12
C THR A 73 27.18 -20.48 1.67
N GLU A 74 26.78 -21.42 2.53
CA GLU A 74 25.71 -22.37 2.21
C GLU A 74 24.34 -21.66 2.13
N ALA A 75 24.06 -20.74 3.06
CA ALA A 75 22.86 -19.91 3.01
C ALA A 75 22.78 -19.06 1.73
N LYS A 76 23.92 -18.51 1.27
CA LYS A 76 24.02 -17.77 0.01
C LYS A 76 23.73 -18.66 -1.19
N ASN A 77 24.34 -19.84 -1.25
CA ASN A 77 24.13 -20.79 -2.34
C ASN A 77 22.66 -21.24 -2.42
N ASN A 78 22.01 -21.50 -1.28
CA ASN A 78 20.59 -21.87 -1.25
C ASN A 78 19.71 -20.73 -1.77
N ALA A 79 19.94 -19.50 -1.31
CA ALA A 79 19.20 -18.33 -1.79
C ALA A 79 19.38 -18.09 -3.29
N ASP A 80 20.60 -18.21 -3.79
CA ASP A 80 20.89 -18.04 -5.22
C ASP A 80 20.20 -19.11 -6.06
N ASN A 81 20.25 -20.37 -5.64
CA ASN A 81 19.61 -21.48 -6.34
C ASN A 81 18.08 -21.34 -6.35
N ASP A 82 17.46 -20.98 -5.23
CA ASP A 82 16.02 -20.79 -5.13
C ASP A 82 15.53 -19.63 -6.01
N ILE A 83 16.23 -18.49 -5.97
CA ILE A 83 15.93 -17.33 -6.82
C ILE A 83 16.13 -17.70 -8.29
N GLN A 84 17.22 -18.37 -8.65
CA GLN A 84 17.48 -18.75 -10.03
C GLN A 84 16.44 -19.74 -10.57
N ASN A 85 16.11 -20.78 -9.79
CA ASN A 85 15.13 -21.79 -10.19
C ASN A 85 13.71 -21.21 -10.32
N SER A 86 13.31 -20.35 -9.40
CA SER A 86 12.01 -19.66 -9.48
C SER A 86 11.92 -18.80 -10.74
N ILE A 87 12.96 -18.04 -11.09
CA ILE A 87 12.98 -17.21 -12.31
C ILE A 87 12.95 -18.07 -13.57
N ILE A 88 13.78 -19.11 -13.66
CA ILE A 88 13.80 -19.99 -14.85
C ILE A 88 12.44 -20.65 -15.06
N SER A 89 11.83 -21.14 -13.98
CA SER A 89 10.50 -21.73 -14.04
C SER A 89 9.44 -20.69 -14.42
N SER A 90 9.46 -19.49 -13.84
CA SER A 90 8.52 -18.41 -14.18
C SER A 90 8.67 -17.90 -15.61
N LEU A 91 9.89 -17.85 -16.15
CA LEU A 91 10.13 -17.52 -17.57
C LEU A 91 9.49 -18.58 -18.47
N THR A 92 9.70 -19.86 -18.14
CA THR A 92 9.13 -21.00 -18.89
C THR A 92 7.60 -20.97 -18.88
N ASP A 93 6.99 -20.76 -17.71
CA ASP A 93 5.52 -20.71 -17.55
C ASP A 93 4.87 -19.57 -18.35
N LEU A 94 5.60 -18.46 -18.55
CA LEU A 94 5.14 -17.31 -19.31
C LEU A 94 5.52 -17.36 -20.80
N GLY A 95 6.07 -18.49 -21.27
CA GLY A 95 6.48 -18.67 -22.67
C GLY A 95 7.69 -17.82 -23.07
N MET A 96 8.52 -17.40 -22.12
CA MET A 96 9.78 -16.69 -22.37
C MET A 96 10.94 -17.69 -22.35
N GLU A 97 11.70 -17.78 -23.45
CA GLU A 97 12.86 -18.69 -23.55
C GLU A 97 13.90 -18.38 -22.45
N PRO A 98 14.25 -19.31 -21.53
CA PRO A 98 15.25 -19.05 -20.51
C PRO A 98 16.70 -19.04 -21.04
N GLN A 99 16.98 -19.73 -22.16
CA GLN A 99 18.33 -19.84 -22.69
C GLN A 99 18.98 -18.48 -23.00
N GLY A 100 20.28 -18.37 -22.71
CA GLY A 100 21.08 -17.17 -22.97
C GLY A 100 20.89 -16.02 -21.96
N LYS A 101 20.00 -16.18 -20.96
CA LYS A 101 19.80 -15.20 -19.90
C LYS A 101 20.70 -15.53 -18.71
N THR A 102 21.29 -14.50 -18.11
CA THR A 102 22.09 -14.64 -16.88
C THR A 102 21.40 -13.92 -15.75
N ILE A 103 21.09 -14.64 -14.67
CA ILE A 103 20.45 -14.12 -13.47
C ILE A 103 21.54 -13.76 -12.46
N VAL A 104 21.52 -12.53 -11.96
CA VAL A 104 22.45 -12.04 -10.94
C VAL A 104 21.64 -11.53 -9.76
N THR A 105 21.91 -12.05 -8.56
CA THR A 105 21.26 -11.64 -7.31
C THR A 105 22.25 -11.00 -6.35
N THR A 106 21.83 -9.92 -5.68
CA THR A 106 22.66 -9.19 -4.70
C THR A 106 22.37 -9.60 -3.25
N TYR A 107 21.56 -10.64 -3.02
CA TYR A 107 21.17 -11.03 -1.67
C TYR A 107 22.39 -11.37 -0.80
N GLN A 108 22.41 -10.86 0.43
CA GLN A 108 23.39 -11.21 1.46
C GLN A 108 22.67 -11.90 2.61
N PRO A 109 23.00 -13.17 2.93
CA PRO A 109 22.46 -13.87 4.09
C PRO A 109 22.66 -13.08 5.38
N GLN A 110 21.60 -12.97 6.16
CA GLN A 110 21.64 -12.38 7.49
C GLN A 110 22.10 -13.42 8.52
N MET A 111 22.96 -13.01 9.45
CA MET A 111 23.23 -13.80 10.64
C MET A 111 22.06 -13.63 11.62
N VAL A 112 21.36 -14.72 11.93
CA VAL A 112 20.27 -14.73 12.92
C VAL A 112 20.14 -16.11 13.55
N HIS A 113 19.98 -16.16 14.86
CA HIS A 113 19.87 -17.39 15.64
C HIS A 113 18.59 -17.37 16.47
N ASP A 114 18.10 -18.56 16.82
CA ASP A 114 17.09 -18.77 17.85
C ASP A 114 17.71 -18.59 19.25
N CYS A 115 16.93 -18.48 20.31
CA CYS A 115 17.51 -18.46 21.65
C CYS A 115 18.23 -19.80 21.98
N TYR A 116 19.20 -19.74 22.89
CA TYR A 116 20.01 -20.90 23.30
C TYR A 116 19.17 -21.86 24.13
N LYS A 117 19.08 -23.11 23.66
CA LYS A 117 18.34 -24.20 24.33
C LYS A 117 19.26 -25.02 25.23
N VAL A 118 20.56 -24.96 24.97
CA VAL A 118 21.63 -25.52 25.80
C VAL A 118 22.62 -24.39 26.10
N LEU A 119 23.05 -24.25 27.36
CA LEU A 119 23.99 -23.22 27.80
C LEU A 119 25.30 -23.86 28.26
N PRO A 120 26.31 -23.99 27.38
CA PRO A 120 27.68 -24.28 27.79
C PRO A 120 28.21 -23.23 28.78
N ALA A 121 29.23 -23.60 29.56
CA ALA A 121 29.83 -22.67 30.52
C ALA A 121 30.32 -21.38 29.84
N GLY A 122 29.87 -20.22 30.33
CA GLY A 122 30.24 -18.90 29.79
C GLY A 122 29.27 -18.35 28.73
N VAL A 123 28.27 -19.11 28.31
CA VAL A 123 27.29 -18.72 27.29
C VAL A 123 25.94 -18.41 27.96
N THR A 124 25.27 -17.32 27.60
CA THR A 124 23.97 -16.92 28.17
C THR A 124 23.09 -16.26 27.12
N ASN A 125 21.76 -16.42 27.21
CA ASN A 125 20.83 -15.53 26.51
C ASN A 125 20.76 -14.19 27.25
N ALA A 126 21.77 -13.35 27.07
CA ALA A 126 21.89 -12.09 27.79
C ALA A 126 20.69 -11.16 27.54
N VAL A 127 20.34 -10.36 28.54
CA VAL A 127 19.42 -9.23 28.36
C VAL A 127 20.01 -8.28 27.31
N GLY A 128 19.20 -7.83 26.36
CA GLY A 128 19.63 -7.10 25.18
C GLY A 128 20.06 -7.96 24.00
N GLY A 129 20.19 -9.28 24.18
CA GLY A 129 20.41 -10.23 23.09
C GLY A 129 19.26 -10.21 22.08
N VAL A 130 19.57 -10.43 20.81
CA VAL A 130 18.60 -10.40 19.70
C VAL A 130 18.45 -11.80 19.12
N ILE A 131 17.23 -12.32 19.13
CA ILE A 131 16.88 -13.64 18.57
C ILE A 131 15.89 -13.48 17.41
N GLY A 132 15.93 -14.39 16.45
CA GLY A 132 14.95 -14.44 15.36
C GLY A 132 13.63 -15.09 15.81
N ILE A 133 12.54 -14.61 15.23
CA ILE A 133 11.22 -15.23 15.36
C ILE A 133 10.86 -15.84 14.01
N ALA A 134 10.80 -17.17 13.97
CA ALA A 134 10.40 -17.91 12.79
C ALA A 134 8.88 -18.14 12.80
N GLU A 135 8.20 -17.69 11.75
CA GLU A 135 6.77 -17.92 11.50
C GLU A 135 6.66 -18.52 10.09
N ASN A 136 6.12 -19.74 9.95
CA ASN A 136 5.97 -20.46 8.67
C ASN A 136 7.30 -20.58 7.89
N GLY A 137 8.38 -20.94 8.57
CA GLY A 137 9.71 -21.09 7.96
C GLY A 137 10.45 -19.78 7.64
N ALA A 138 9.80 -18.62 7.77
CA ALA A 138 10.41 -17.30 7.56
C ALA A 138 10.75 -16.59 8.87
N ILE A 139 11.90 -15.92 8.92
CA ILE A 139 12.31 -15.09 10.05
C ILE A 139 11.64 -13.73 9.92
N THR A 140 10.45 -13.57 10.49
CA THR A 140 9.59 -12.39 10.30
C THR A 140 9.99 -11.22 11.19
N LYS A 141 10.48 -11.51 12.40
CA LYS A 141 10.84 -10.49 13.38
C LYS A 141 12.17 -10.82 14.05
N LEU A 142 12.81 -9.77 14.56
CA LEU A 142 13.91 -9.84 15.51
C LEU A 142 13.38 -9.42 16.88
N ALA A 143 13.59 -10.24 17.90
CA ALA A 143 13.15 -9.99 19.26
C ALA A 143 14.36 -9.66 20.15
N THR A 144 14.33 -8.50 20.78
CA THR A 144 15.30 -8.13 21.83
C THR A 144 14.81 -8.64 23.17
N ILE A 145 15.65 -9.39 23.87
CA ILE A 145 15.36 -9.97 25.19
C ILE A 145 15.40 -8.86 26.25
N GLY A 146 14.25 -8.54 26.86
CA GLY A 146 14.15 -7.62 27.98
C GLY A 146 14.28 -8.28 29.36
N GLY A 147 14.03 -7.51 30.41
CA GLY A 147 14.09 -7.95 31.81
C GLY A 147 15.40 -7.60 32.51
N THR A 148 15.61 -8.12 33.71
CA THR A 148 16.82 -7.89 34.53
C THR A 148 17.73 -9.10 34.63
N ALA A 149 17.24 -10.31 34.30
CA ALA A 149 17.99 -11.56 34.32
C ALA A 149 18.05 -12.18 32.92
N ALA A 150 19.12 -12.92 32.63
CA ALA A 150 19.28 -13.64 31.36
C ALA A 150 18.16 -14.69 31.17
N LEU A 151 17.72 -14.87 29.93
CA LEU A 151 16.71 -15.87 29.58
C LEU A 151 17.28 -17.28 29.75
N SER A 152 16.62 -18.13 30.55
CA SER A 152 17.10 -19.50 30.78
C SER A 152 16.91 -20.39 29.55
N ALA A 153 17.75 -21.41 29.41
CA ALA A 153 17.66 -22.37 28.31
C ALA A 153 16.33 -23.14 28.29
N ASP A 154 15.78 -23.46 29.47
CA ASP A 154 14.47 -24.11 29.62
C ASP A 154 13.33 -23.18 29.19
N ALA A 155 13.37 -21.90 29.59
CA ALA A 155 12.40 -20.89 29.17
C ALA A 155 12.44 -20.67 27.65
N CYS A 156 13.64 -20.63 27.06
CA CYS A 156 13.83 -20.59 25.62
C CYS A 156 13.21 -21.83 24.92
N SER A 157 13.58 -23.03 25.37
CA SER A 157 13.13 -24.30 24.77
C SER A 157 11.61 -24.47 24.81
N LYS A 158 10.97 -23.99 25.88
CA LYS A 158 9.51 -23.98 26.05
C LYS A 158 8.81 -22.75 25.46
N ARG A 159 9.56 -21.83 24.83
CA ARG A 159 9.06 -20.52 24.33
C ARG A 159 8.31 -19.72 25.40
N ASN A 160 8.72 -19.82 26.67
CA ASN A 160 8.09 -19.12 27.79
C ASN A 160 8.87 -17.85 28.16
N PHE A 161 8.46 -16.71 27.61
CA PHE A 161 9.15 -15.43 27.78
C PHE A 161 8.55 -14.52 28.87
N GLY A 162 7.74 -15.07 29.78
CA GLY A 162 6.99 -14.26 30.77
C GLY A 162 7.88 -13.34 31.64
N ALA A 163 9.08 -13.78 32.02
CA ALA A 163 10.04 -13.00 32.80
C ALA A 163 10.98 -12.11 31.96
N ASN A 164 11.01 -12.33 30.64
CA ASN A 164 11.89 -11.66 29.69
C ASN A 164 11.03 -11.06 28.56
N PRO A 165 10.39 -9.89 28.78
CA PRO A 165 9.53 -9.29 27.77
C PRO A 165 10.31 -9.06 26.47
N LEU A 166 9.75 -9.52 25.35
CA LEU A 166 10.38 -9.40 24.05
C LEU A 166 9.94 -8.11 23.35
N THR A 167 10.90 -7.31 22.89
CA THR A 167 10.64 -6.16 22.02
C THR A 167 10.91 -6.55 20.57
N TYR A 168 9.90 -6.45 19.70
CA TYR A 168 10.00 -6.92 18.32
C TYR A 168 10.35 -5.79 17.35
N THR A 169 11.23 -6.08 16.41
CA THR A 169 11.50 -5.28 15.21
C THR A 169 11.20 -6.13 13.98
N GLU A 170 10.52 -5.58 12.97
CA GLU A 170 10.27 -6.28 11.71
C GLU A 170 11.59 -6.62 11.00
N ASN A 171 11.73 -7.87 10.55
CA ASN A 171 12.93 -8.35 9.88
C ASN A 171 12.77 -8.29 8.36
N ILE A 172 12.81 -7.08 7.81
CA ILE A 172 12.60 -6.83 6.39
C ILE A 172 13.96 -6.67 5.69
N LEU A 173 14.24 -7.55 4.73
CA LEU A 173 15.44 -7.48 3.90
C LEU A 173 15.07 -7.10 2.46
N THR A 174 16.05 -6.57 1.74
CA THR A 174 15.93 -6.25 0.31
C THR A 174 17.02 -6.97 -0.49
N ALA A 175 16.68 -7.40 -1.71
CA ALA A 175 17.62 -7.94 -2.67
C ALA A 175 17.28 -7.46 -4.07
N THR A 176 18.27 -7.29 -4.93
CA THR A 176 18.06 -7.00 -6.35
C THR A 176 18.40 -8.20 -7.19
N VAL A 177 17.60 -8.42 -8.24
CA VAL A 177 17.74 -9.50 -9.21
C VAL A 177 17.80 -8.89 -10.60
N THR A 178 18.94 -8.97 -11.26
CA THR A 178 19.08 -8.55 -12.66
C THR A 178 18.97 -9.76 -13.57
N ILE A 179 18.10 -9.70 -14.57
CA ILE A 179 17.94 -10.75 -15.59
C ILE A 179 18.55 -10.26 -16.90
N ASN A 180 19.84 -10.50 -17.09
CA ASN A 180 20.56 -10.06 -18.29
C ASN A 180 20.00 -10.74 -19.55
N ASN A 181 19.94 -9.98 -20.65
CA ASN A 181 19.43 -10.43 -21.95
C ASN A 181 17.93 -10.79 -21.97
N LEU A 182 17.15 -10.33 -20.97
CA LEU A 182 15.69 -10.37 -21.04
C LEU A 182 15.18 -9.08 -21.67
N VAL A 183 14.42 -9.22 -22.76
CA VAL A 183 13.65 -8.13 -23.37
C VAL A 183 12.18 -8.46 -23.20
N ALA A 184 11.45 -7.64 -22.46
CA ALA A 184 10.03 -7.86 -22.17
C ALA A 184 9.28 -6.55 -22.03
N THR A 185 7.97 -6.57 -22.23
CA THR A 185 7.11 -5.42 -21.90
C THR A 185 6.95 -5.31 -20.39
N ARG A 186 6.61 -4.12 -19.87
CA ARG A 186 6.29 -3.98 -18.44
C ARG A 186 5.14 -4.87 -17.98
N TYR A 187 4.14 -5.10 -18.83
CA TYR A 187 3.08 -6.07 -18.57
C TYR A 187 3.62 -7.49 -18.34
N SER A 188 4.48 -7.96 -19.26
CA SER A 188 5.16 -9.25 -19.14
C SER A 188 6.06 -9.33 -17.91
N LEU A 189 6.74 -8.24 -17.54
CA LEU A 189 7.52 -8.17 -16.30
C LEU A 189 6.65 -8.23 -15.05
N ARG A 190 5.45 -7.64 -15.06
CA ARG A 190 4.50 -7.75 -13.93
C ARG A 190 4.02 -9.19 -13.75
N GLN A 191 3.70 -9.87 -14.84
CA GLN A 191 3.36 -11.30 -14.78
C GLN A 191 4.54 -12.14 -14.27
N LEU A 192 5.75 -11.89 -14.79
CA LEU A 192 6.98 -12.56 -14.35
C LEU A 192 7.22 -12.36 -12.87
N THR A 193 7.06 -11.12 -12.39
CA THR A 193 7.22 -10.77 -10.97
C THR A 193 6.23 -11.52 -10.09
N ASN A 194 4.94 -11.53 -10.45
CA ASN A 194 3.92 -12.25 -9.69
C ASN A 194 4.19 -13.76 -9.64
N SER A 195 4.66 -14.33 -10.76
CA SER A 195 5.04 -15.74 -10.84
C SER A 195 6.26 -16.05 -9.95
N ILE A 196 7.31 -15.22 -9.98
CA ILE A 196 8.49 -15.36 -9.11
C ILE A 196 8.09 -15.29 -7.63
N MET A 197 7.25 -14.30 -7.27
CA MET A 197 6.79 -14.13 -5.90
C MET A 197 6.02 -15.35 -5.41
N SER A 198 5.13 -15.88 -6.23
CA SER A 198 4.37 -17.10 -5.94
C SER A 198 5.33 -18.27 -5.67
N LYS A 199 6.25 -18.55 -6.61
CA LYS A 199 7.19 -19.68 -6.50
C LYS A 199 8.13 -19.56 -5.30
N LEU A 200 8.65 -18.37 -5.00
CA LEU A 200 9.52 -18.16 -3.84
C LEU A 200 8.75 -18.27 -2.52
N SER A 201 7.50 -17.80 -2.48
CA SER A 201 6.66 -17.91 -1.27
C SER A 201 6.32 -19.36 -0.96
N PHE A 202 5.90 -20.13 -1.97
CA PHE A 202 5.44 -21.50 -1.78
C PHE A 202 6.56 -22.54 -1.81
N GLY A 203 7.59 -22.34 -2.63
CA GLY A 203 8.70 -23.28 -2.79
C GLY A 203 9.80 -23.11 -1.74
N SER A 204 10.03 -21.88 -1.28
CA SER A 204 11.17 -21.54 -0.42
C SER A 204 10.77 -20.85 0.89
N ASN A 205 9.48 -20.76 1.20
CA ASN A 205 8.95 -20.07 2.39
C ASN A 205 9.36 -18.59 2.50
N VAL A 206 9.61 -17.91 1.38
CA VAL A 206 9.93 -16.47 1.37
C VAL A 206 8.65 -15.68 1.64
N LYS A 207 8.60 -14.89 2.72
CA LYS A 207 7.45 -14.01 2.96
C LYS A 207 7.70 -12.66 2.32
N PHE A 208 7.09 -12.38 1.18
CA PHE A 208 7.15 -11.05 0.59
C PHE A 208 6.45 -10.05 1.48
N VAL A 209 7.20 -9.04 1.90
CA VAL A 209 6.64 -7.92 2.62
C VAL A 209 6.18 -6.96 1.54
N ARG A 210 4.88 -6.64 1.55
CA ARG A 210 4.44 -5.45 0.81
C ARG A 210 5.18 -4.29 1.44
N VAL A 211 6.24 -3.81 0.79
CA VAL A 211 6.62 -2.43 0.99
C VAL A 211 5.35 -1.69 0.61
N THR A 212 4.66 -1.11 1.58
CA THR A 212 3.88 0.07 1.29
C THR A 212 4.91 1.10 0.85
N SER A 213 5.40 0.98 -0.39
CA SER A 213 5.96 2.10 -1.10
C SER A 213 4.80 3.07 -1.13
N LYS A 214 4.81 4.10 -0.27
CA LYS A 214 3.76 5.10 -0.36
C LYS A 214 3.83 5.64 -1.77
N THR A 215 2.76 5.46 -2.52
CA THR A 215 2.66 6.01 -3.85
C THR A 215 1.82 7.25 -3.75
N TYR A 216 2.47 8.38 -4.02
CA TYR A 216 1.83 9.66 -4.01
C TYR A 216 1.13 9.84 -5.35
N GLN A 217 -0.21 9.88 -5.33
CA GLN A 217 -1.02 10.32 -6.45
C GLN A 217 -1.48 11.74 -6.19
N ASN A 218 -1.28 12.61 -7.19
CA ASN A 218 -1.57 14.04 -7.07
C ASN A 218 -1.00 14.67 -5.78
N PRO A 219 0.31 14.49 -5.50
CA PRO A 219 0.89 14.88 -4.22
C PRO A 219 0.63 16.35 -3.86
N SER A 220 0.47 16.58 -2.55
CA SER A 220 0.47 17.91 -1.96
C SER A 220 1.66 18.06 -1.02
N ILE A 221 2.55 18.99 -1.34
CA ILE A 221 3.71 19.36 -0.53
C ILE A 221 3.31 20.57 0.31
N GLN A 222 3.32 20.42 1.64
CA GLN A 222 3.21 21.54 2.55
C GLN A 222 4.59 21.82 3.17
N LEU A 223 5.01 23.07 3.12
CA LEU A 223 6.26 23.55 3.70
C LEU A 223 6.00 24.79 4.56
N ASP A 224 6.66 24.84 5.71
CA ASP A 224 6.72 26.02 6.57
C ASP A 224 8.13 26.65 6.43
N PHE A 225 8.19 27.95 6.15
CA PHE A 225 9.45 28.65 5.87
C PHE A 225 9.39 30.12 6.29
N TYR A 226 10.55 30.72 6.55
CA TYR A 226 10.66 32.17 6.65
C TYR A 226 10.58 32.80 5.27
N THR A 227 9.64 33.74 5.10
CA THR A 227 9.32 34.27 3.78
C THR A 227 10.37 35.30 3.32
N PRO A 228 10.83 35.25 2.06
CA PRO A 228 11.65 36.31 1.48
C PRO A 228 10.95 37.68 1.54
N VAL A 229 11.72 38.75 1.75
CA VAL A 229 11.18 40.12 1.75
C VAL A 229 10.43 40.44 0.46
N SER A 230 10.94 39.96 -0.69
CA SER A 230 10.32 40.18 -2.01
C SER A 230 8.95 39.52 -2.18
N TRP A 231 8.54 38.63 -1.25
CA TRP A 231 7.25 37.95 -1.24
C TRP A 231 6.27 38.56 -0.22
N THR A 232 6.66 39.66 0.41
CA THR A 232 5.84 40.40 1.38
C THR A 232 5.48 41.78 0.81
N TYR A 233 4.48 42.44 1.40
CA TYR A 233 4.13 43.81 1.04
C TYR A 233 3.96 44.66 2.29
N PRO A 234 4.22 45.98 2.23
CA PRO A 234 4.12 46.84 3.39
C PRO A 234 2.70 47.38 3.58
N LEU A 235 2.40 47.88 4.79
CA LEU A 235 1.18 48.64 5.08
C LEU A 235 1.02 49.79 4.08
N ALA A 236 -0.22 50.15 3.73
CA ALA A 236 -0.49 51.25 2.80
C ALA A 236 0.14 52.59 3.24
N THR A 237 0.26 52.83 4.56
CA THR A 237 0.91 54.01 5.15
C THR A 237 2.43 54.00 4.99
N SER A 238 3.04 52.86 4.68
CA SER A 238 4.51 52.72 4.71
C SER A 238 5.25 53.52 3.66
N LYS A 239 4.54 53.93 2.60
CA LYS A 239 5.13 54.78 1.55
C LYS A 239 5.49 56.17 2.06
N THR A 240 4.74 56.69 3.04
CA THR A 240 4.95 58.06 3.55
C THR A 240 6.01 58.11 4.65
N ASP A 241 6.23 57.03 5.41
CA ASP A 241 7.18 56.97 6.53
C ASP A 241 8.40 56.06 6.27
N LEU A 242 8.50 55.50 5.07
CA LEU A 242 9.53 54.55 4.62
C LEU A 242 9.64 53.29 5.51
N SER A 243 8.54 52.86 6.15
CA SER A 243 8.47 51.63 6.98
C SER A 243 8.36 50.34 6.16
N TYR A 244 9.10 50.26 5.06
CA TYR A 244 9.20 49.06 4.22
C TYR A 244 10.67 48.61 4.08
N PHE A 245 10.85 47.35 3.71
CA PHE A 245 12.18 46.77 3.48
C PHE A 245 12.67 47.02 2.05
N PRO A 246 13.99 47.12 1.83
CA PRO A 246 14.54 47.14 0.47
C PRO A 246 14.06 45.94 -0.35
N GLU A 247 13.78 46.13 -1.65
CA GLU A 247 13.28 45.10 -2.59
C GLU A 247 11.86 44.58 -2.33
N GLN A 248 11.19 45.07 -1.29
CA GLN A 248 9.80 44.72 -0.99
C GLN A 248 8.83 45.35 -2.01
N PRO A 249 7.97 44.56 -2.69
CA PRO A 249 6.95 45.12 -3.56
C PRO A 249 5.94 45.98 -2.79
N LEU A 250 5.60 47.15 -3.33
CA LEU A 250 4.63 48.06 -2.73
C LEU A 250 3.16 47.64 -2.95
N ALA A 251 2.92 46.56 -3.68
CA ALA A 251 1.60 46.05 -4.00
C ALA A 251 1.49 44.57 -3.63
N GLN A 252 0.43 44.21 -2.90
CA GLN A 252 0.15 42.84 -2.46
C GLN A 252 0.15 41.84 -3.62
N VAL A 253 -0.45 42.19 -4.77
CA VAL A 253 -0.53 41.31 -5.94
C VAL A 253 0.86 40.96 -6.48
N THR A 254 1.81 41.90 -6.48
CA THR A 254 3.18 41.65 -6.93
C THR A 254 3.91 40.71 -5.95
N ALA A 255 3.79 40.95 -4.64
CA ALA A 255 4.34 40.08 -3.61
C ALA A 255 3.77 38.65 -3.67
N GLN A 256 2.46 38.56 -3.89
CA GLN A 256 1.72 37.30 -4.05
C GLN A 256 2.21 36.51 -5.27
N ASN A 257 2.38 37.18 -6.41
CA ASN A 257 2.90 36.57 -7.63
C ASN A 257 4.36 36.14 -7.48
N ASN A 258 5.20 36.92 -6.80
CA ASN A 258 6.58 36.55 -6.50
C ASN A 258 6.65 35.24 -5.69
N GLY A 259 5.83 35.11 -4.66
CA GLY A 259 5.78 33.89 -3.84
C GLY A 259 5.25 32.67 -4.59
N ILE A 260 4.15 32.83 -5.34
CA ILE A 260 3.60 31.75 -6.17
C ILE A 260 4.61 31.28 -7.22
N ASN A 261 5.23 32.22 -7.94
CA ASN A 261 6.18 31.89 -9.00
C ASN A 261 7.48 31.30 -8.45
N GLY A 262 7.99 31.79 -7.32
CA GLY A 262 9.19 31.24 -6.69
C GLY A 262 9.02 29.77 -6.29
N LEU A 263 7.90 29.45 -5.63
CA LEU A 263 7.56 28.06 -5.27
C LEU A 263 7.32 27.18 -6.51
N LYS A 264 6.59 27.71 -7.50
CA LYS A 264 6.28 26.98 -8.73
C LYS A 264 7.54 26.66 -9.53
N ASN A 265 8.40 27.66 -9.76
CA ASN A 265 9.62 27.51 -10.56
C ASN A 265 10.60 26.53 -9.89
N ALA A 266 10.81 26.64 -8.58
CA ALA A 266 11.67 25.71 -7.84
C ALA A 266 11.19 24.26 -7.96
N LEU A 267 9.87 24.01 -7.92
CA LEU A 267 9.33 22.67 -8.12
C LEU A 267 9.45 22.21 -9.57
N THR A 268 9.16 23.09 -10.54
CA THR A 268 9.31 22.79 -11.97
C THR A 268 10.75 22.39 -12.30
N GLU A 269 11.74 23.13 -11.79
CA GLU A 269 13.16 22.79 -11.95
C GLU A 269 13.52 21.45 -11.30
N SER A 270 13.00 21.16 -10.10
CA SER A 270 13.18 19.85 -9.46
C SER A 270 12.61 18.70 -10.29
N LEU A 271 11.42 18.88 -10.86
CA LEU A 271 10.80 17.88 -11.74
C LEU A 271 11.66 17.66 -13.00
N ILE A 272 12.16 18.73 -13.61
CA ILE A 272 13.05 18.66 -14.78
C ILE A 272 14.36 17.93 -14.44
N ASP A 273 14.99 18.25 -13.30
CA ASP A 273 16.22 17.60 -12.84
C ASP A 273 16.01 16.09 -12.57
N ASN A 274 14.80 15.72 -12.16
CA ASN A 274 14.37 14.32 -12.00
C ASN A 274 13.79 13.71 -13.30
N GLN A 275 13.99 14.35 -14.45
CA GLN A 275 13.59 13.89 -15.79
C GLN A 275 12.08 13.71 -16.01
N TYR A 276 11.25 14.44 -15.27
CA TYR A 276 9.81 14.49 -15.48
C TYR A 276 9.43 15.51 -16.56
N ASP A 277 8.53 15.13 -17.49
CA ASP A 277 7.96 16.08 -18.45
C ASP A 277 6.90 16.95 -17.75
N VAL A 278 7.29 18.16 -17.39
CA VAL A 278 6.44 19.12 -16.67
C VAL A 278 5.17 19.50 -17.42
N ASN A 279 5.10 19.30 -18.74
CA ASN A 279 3.89 19.57 -19.54
C ASN A 279 2.76 18.58 -19.25
N LEU A 280 3.06 17.42 -18.65
CA LEU A 280 2.06 16.42 -18.27
C LEU A 280 1.37 16.72 -16.95
N TYR A 281 1.84 17.72 -16.19
CA TYR A 281 1.38 17.98 -14.83
C TYR A 281 0.83 19.39 -14.67
N LYS A 282 -0.22 19.53 -13.87
CA LYS A 282 -0.72 20.85 -13.45
C LYS A 282 -0.21 21.15 -12.04
N ILE A 283 0.66 22.13 -11.95
CA ILE A 283 1.22 22.61 -10.68
C ILE A 283 0.38 23.79 -10.18
N THR A 284 -0.25 23.61 -9.02
CA THR A 284 -1.03 24.65 -8.33
C THR A 284 -0.36 25.01 -7.02
N VAL A 285 -0.12 26.31 -6.79
CA VAL A 285 0.49 26.81 -5.56
C VAL A 285 -0.54 27.62 -4.77
N GLN A 286 -0.69 27.30 -3.50
CA GLN A 286 -1.39 28.10 -2.51
C GLN A 286 -0.35 28.72 -1.57
N TYR A 287 -0.29 30.04 -1.59
CA TYR A 287 0.54 30.86 -0.72
C TYR A 287 -0.23 32.14 -0.49
N THR A 288 -0.10 32.78 0.67
CA THR A 288 -0.68 34.09 0.94
C THR A 288 0.46 35.01 1.34
N ALA A 289 0.75 36.01 0.50
CA ALA A 289 1.75 37.02 0.84
C ALA A 289 1.33 37.74 2.13
N PRO A 290 2.19 37.81 3.16
CA PRO A 290 1.88 38.52 4.38
C PRO A 290 2.14 40.03 4.23
N GLU A 291 1.32 40.82 4.93
CA GLU A 291 1.64 42.23 5.17
C GLU A 291 2.74 42.31 6.23
N VAL A 292 3.86 42.93 5.87
CA VAL A 292 5.06 43.03 6.71
C VAL A 292 5.62 44.44 6.57
N ASN A 293 5.76 45.14 7.67
CA ASN A 293 6.36 46.46 7.73
C ASN A 293 7.66 46.45 8.54
N ASP A 294 8.62 47.28 8.14
CA ASP A 294 9.73 47.66 9.03
C ASP A 294 9.19 48.64 10.07
N CYS A 295 10.03 49.06 11.01
CA CYS A 295 9.74 50.24 11.81
C CYS A 295 9.85 51.53 10.95
N ALA A 296 9.19 52.62 11.36
CA ALA A 296 9.23 53.89 10.62
C ALA A 296 10.63 54.50 10.62
N LYS A 297 11.14 54.89 9.44
CA LYS A 297 12.51 55.44 9.29
C LYS A 297 12.54 56.97 9.23
N ILE A 298 11.40 57.63 9.01
CA ILE A 298 11.34 59.09 9.03
C ILE A 298 11.29 59.60 10.47
N GLN A 299 12.20 60.52 10.83
CA GLN A 299 12.36 61.03 12.20
C GLN A 299 11.10 61.68 12.80
N SER A 300 10.16 62.18 11.99
CA SER A 300 8.92 62.79 12.44
C SER A 300 7.76 61.82 12.67
N ASN A 301 7.91 60.55 12.26
CA ASN A 301 6.81 59.59 12.26
C ASN A 301 7.03 58.51 13.34
N SER A 302 5.93 58.18 14.01
CA SER A 302 5.86 57.12 15.01
C SER A 302 5.68 55.76 14.34
N ALA A 303 6.57 54.80 14.62
CA ALA A 303 6.48 53.45 14.09
C ALA A 303 5.18 52.74 14.53
N PRO A 304 4.63 51.82 13.73
CA PRO A 304 3.55 50.95 14.18
C PRO A 304 3.99 50.13 15.41
N LEU A 305 3.03 49.81 16.29
CA LEU A 305 3.27 49.01 17.51
C LEU A 305 3.73 47.57 17.22
N ILE A 306 3.60 47.14 15.96
CA ILE A 306 4.02 45.85 15.43
C ILE A 306 4.89 46.11 14.20
N PHE A 307 6.07 45.49 14.17
CA PHE A 307 6.98 45.49 13.03
C PHE A 307 7.74 44.17 12.97
N TYR A 308 8.56 43.98 11.94
CA TYR A 308 9.21 42.71 11.68
C TYR A 308 10.74 42.84 11.62
N ILE A 309 11.42 41.71 11.82
CA ILE A 309 12.88 41.59 11.68
C ILE A 309 13.18 40.74 10.46
N VAL A 310 14.15 41.22 9.68
CA VAL A 310 14.69 40.53 8.51
C VAL A 310 16.13 40.12 8.78
N GLU A 311 16.42 38.84 8.58
CA GLU A 311 17.75 38.24 8.71
C GLU A 311 18.02 37.45 7.43
N GLY A 312 19.18 37.63 6.80
CA GLY A 312 19.52 36.91 5.56
C GLY A 312 18.55 37.13 4.38
N GLY A 313 17.80 38.25 4.37
CA GLY A 313 16.81 38.56 3.31
C GLY A 313 15.43 37.92 3.50
N VAL A 314 15.21 37.20 4.60
CA VAL A 314 13.90 36.62 4.97
C VAL A 314 13.35 37.25 6.25
N VAL A 315 12.02 37.27 6.38
CA VAL A 315 11.33 37.76 7.58
C VAL A 315 11.29 36.64 8.62
N THR A 316 12.03 36.81 9.73
CA THR A 316 12.19 35.76 10.74
C THR A 316 11.30 35.97 11.95
N LYS A 317 11.13 37.22 12.40
CA LYS A 317 10.43 37.53 13.65
C LYS A 317 9.44 38.67 13.51
N LYS A 318 8.33 38.54 14.22
CA LYS A 318 7.41 39.62 14.54
C LYS A 318 7.79 40.21 15.89
N VAL A 319 7.92 41.53 15.94
CA VAL A 319 8.19 42.30 17.15
C VAL A 319 6.91 42.99 17.59
N GLY A 320 6.52 42.77 18.84
CA GLY A 320 5.32 43.34 19.45
C GLY A 320 5.54 43.69 20.93
N GLY A 321 4.43 43.90 21.65
CA GLY A 321 4.47 44.21 23.09
C GLY A 321 4.80 45.68 23.42
N LEU A 322 4.97 46.53 22.40
CA LEU A 322 5.19 47.95 22.59
C LEU A 322 3.92 48.65 23.09
N THR A 323 4.05 49.43 24.15
CA THR A 323 2.98 50.30 24.67
C THR A 323 2.95 51.67 23.99
N GLN A 324 4.04 52.04 23.33
CA GLN A 324 4.19 53.30 22.60
C GLN A 324 4.98 53.06 21.32
N ALA A 325 4.68 53.86 20.29
CA ALA A 325 5.39 53.82 19.02
C ALA A 325 6.87 54.20 19.19
N LEU A 326 7.76 53.52 18.45
CA LEU A 326 9.18 53.89 18.36
C LEU A 326 9.33 55.14 17.50
N ASN A 327 10.22 56.05 17.88
CA ASN A 327 10.59 57.17 17.00
C ASN A 327 11.50 56.67 15.86
N GLY A 328 11.62 57.45 14.78
CA GLY A 328 12.43 57.06 13.62
C GLY A 328 13.91 56.81 13.92
N ASN A 329 14.49 57.47 14.93
CA ASN A 329 15.90 57.32 15.28
C ASN A 329 16.18 55.98 16.01
N ASP A 330 15.29 55.58 16.91
CA ASP A 330 15.35 54.28 17.60
C ASP A 330 15.14 53.13 16.61
N CYS A 331 14.26 53.33 15.62
CA CYS A 331 14.08 52.40 14.53
C CYS A 331 15.34 52.22 13.67
N ILE A 332 15.94 53.32 13.19
CA ILE A 332 17.16 53.28 12.36
C ILE A 332 18.30 52.58 13.11
N ASN A 333 18.48 52.91 14.39
CA ASN A 333 19.55 52.34 15.22
C ASN A 333 19.21 50.95 15.79
N LYS A 334 18.00 50.41 15.53
CA LYS A 334 17.49 49.15 16.09
C LYS A 334 17.60 49.10 17.63
N VAL A 335 17.32 50.23 18.29
CA VAL A 335 17.30 50.35 19.76
C VAL A 335 15.86 50.12 20.23
N PHE A 336 15.61 49.01 20.92
CA PHE A 336 14.28 48.64 21.38
C PHE A 336 14.23 48.64 22.92
N PRO A 337 13.11 49.08 23.54
CA PRO A 337 12.94 49.00 24.98
C PRO A 337 12.93 47.54 25.46
N ASN A 338 13.35 47.28 26.71
CA ASN A 338 13.51 45.93 27.27
C ASN A 338 12.22 45.06 27.30
N THR A 339 11.04 45.66 27.08
CA THR A 339 9.72 45.00 27.11
C THR A 339 9.16 44.74 25.71
N VAL A 340 9.97 44.24 24.78
CA VAL A 340 9.49 43.77 23.47
C VAL A 340 9.32 42.26 23.46
N THR A 341 8.28 41.78 22.77
CA THR A 341 8.06 40.35 22.53
C THR A 341 8.51 39.99 21.13
N TYR A 342 9.28 38.92 21.02
CA TYR A 342 9.69 38.34 19.74
C TYR A 342 8.93 37.04 19.50
N GLU A 343 8.25 36.95 18.36
CA GLU A 343 7.55 35.75 17.92
C GLU A 343 8.13 35.31 16.58
N ASP A 344 8.46 34.02 16.42
CA ASP A 344 8.88 33.48 15.13
C ASP A 344 7.73 33.61 14.12
N PHE A 345 8.04 34.01 12.89
CA PHE A 345 7.02 34.30 11.87
C PHE A 345 7.16 33.40 10.63
N PRO A 346 6.94 32.07 10.75
CA PRO A 346 6.93 31.18 9.60
C PRO A 346 5.65 31.35 8.77
N MET A 347 5.78 31.21 7.46
CA MET A 347 4.67 31.15 6.51
C MET A 347 4.54 29.74 5.95
N THR A 348 3.30 29.34 5.66
CA THR A 348 3.01 28.04 5.03
C THR A 348 2.77 28.23 3.54
N GLY A 349 3.46 27.43 2.71
CA GLY A 349 3.14 27.22 1.31
C GLY A 349 2.59 25.81 1.09
N VAL A 350 1.64 25.66 0.18
CA VAL A 350 1.12 24.36 -0.26
C VAL A 350 1.23 24.26 -1.77
N ILE A 351 1.86 23.21 -2.27
CA ILE A 351 2.01 22.96 -3.71
C ILE A 351 1.38 21.63 -4.05
N LYS A 352 0.45 21.64 -5.01
CA LYS A 352 -0.21 20.45 -5.53
C LYS A 352 0.29 20.14 -6.94
N ILE A 353 0.56 18.86 -7.21
CA ILE A 353 1.05 18.37 -8.51
C ILE A 353 0.01 17.42 -9.11
N ASP A 354 -0.96 17.95 -9.83
CA ASP A 354 -1.99 17.13 -10.46
C ASP A 354 -1.42 16.38 -11.67
N GLY A 355 -1.76 15.09 -11.79
CA GLY A 355 -1.30 14.15 -12.82
C GLY A 355 -0.04 13.35 -12.44
N LEU A 356 0.64 13.69 -11.35
CA LEU A 356 1.86 13.00 -10.92
C LEU A 356 1.53 11.77 -10.06
N THR A 357 2.09 10.61 -10.45
CA THR A 357 2.11 9.38 -9.65
C THR A 357 3.56 8.94 -9.46
N VAL A 358 4.02 8.91 -8.21
CA VAL A 358 5.41 8.58 -7.87
C VAL A 358 5.51 7.73 -6.61
N SER A 359 6.55 6.91 -6.52
CA SER A 359 6.91 6.18 -5.30
C SER A 359 7.47 7.11 -4.23
N GLU A 360 7.56 6.65 -2.98
CA GLU A 360 8.09 7.43 -1.86
C GLU A 360 9.54 7.87 -2.08
N GLU A 361 10.36 7.01 -2.68
CA GLU A 361 11.75 7.34 -3.02
C GLU A 361 11.83 8.46 -4.08
N GLN A 362 11.04 8.35 -5.15
CA GLN A 362 10.93 9.39 -6.17
C GLN A 362 10.38 10.70 -5.59
N MET A 363 9.39 10.62 -4.70
CA MET A 363 8.85 11.80 -4.02
C MET A 363 9.91 12.47 -3.14
N ASN A 364 10.72 11.69 -2.43
CA ASN A 364 11.84 12.21 -1.63
C ASN A 364 12.90 12.88 -2.51
N GLN A 365 13.20 12.34 -3.69
CA GLN A 365 14.09 12.97 -4.66
C GLN A 365 13.54 14.31 -5.19
N ILE A 366 12.25 14.35 -5.57
CA ILE A 366 11.56 15.58 -6.00
C ILE A 366 11.56 16.62 -4.89
N VAL A 367 11.29 16.22 -3.65
CA VAL A 367 11.28 17.10 -2.48
C VAL A 367 12.67 17.65 -2.17
N ASN A 368 13.69 16.80 -2.16
CA ASN A 368 15.06 17.23 -1.91
C ASN A 368 15.55 18.18 -3.01
N GLY A 369 15.28 17.85 -4.28
CA GLY A 369 15.53 18.74 -5.41
C GLY A 369 14.80 20.07 -5.23
N PHE A 370 13.52 20.05 -4.86
CA PHE A 370 12.71 21.26 -4.67
C PHE A 370 13.30 22.17 -3.57
N ILE A 371 13.68 21.60 -2.43
CA ILE A 371 14.35 22.33 -1.34
C ILE A 371 15.63 23.00 -1.83
N THR A 372 16.46 22.31 -2.63
CA THR A 372 17.72 22.87 -3.14
C THR A 372 17.54 23.99 -4.17
N LYS A 373 16.36 24.09 -4.80
CA LYS A 373 16.03 25.15 -5.77
C LYS A 373 15.41 26.39 -5.14
N LEU A 374 15.02 26.33 -3.87
CA LEU A 374 14.54 27.51 -3.17
C LEU A 374 15.71 28.46 -2.89
N SER A 375 15.58 29.73 -3.30
CA SER A 375 16.64 30.75 -3.18
C SER A 375 16.98 31.15 -1.72
N PHE A 376 16.33 30.53 -0.73
CA PHE A 376 16.44 30.80 0.70
C PHE A 376 16.51 29.50 1.50
N ASN A 377 17.00 28.42 0.89
CA ASN A 377 17.05 27.07 1.47
C ASN A 377 17.74 26.99 2.84
N ASP A 378 18.75 27.83 3.09
CA ASP A 378 19.45 27.93 4.38
C ASP A 378 18.51 28.30 5.56
N ASN A 379 17.33 28.86 5.28
CA ASN A 379 16.34 29.33 6.26
C ASN A 379 15.08 28.45 6.37
N LEU A 380 15.08 27.23 5.82
CA LEU A 380 13.96 26.30 5.99
C LEU A 380 13.92 25.76 7.42
N ILE A 381 12.78 25.90 8.10
CA ILE A 381 12.52 25.24 9.38
C ILE A 381 12.13 23.79 9.07
N ASN A 382 12.64 22.81 9.82
CA ASN A 382 12.51 21.35 9.63
C ASN A 382 11.06 20.75 9.66
N HIS A 383 10.05 21.43 9.11
CA HIS A 383 8.65 20.99 9.07
C HIS A 383 8.17 20.77 7.63
N LEU A 384 8.85 19.92 6.87
CA LEU A 384 8.31 19.49 5.59
C LEU A 384 7.27 18.37 5.81
N LYS A 385 6.02 18.63 5.45
CA LYS A 385 4.91 17.66 5.54
C LYS A 385 4.42 17.33 4.14
N ILE A 386 4.71 16.12 3.67
CA ILE A 386 4.07 15.58 2.47
C ILE A 386 2.69 15.05 2.90
N LYS A 387 1.63 15.73 2.49
CA LYS A 387 0.26 15.26 2.76
C LYS A 387 -0.21 14.41 1.58
N GLU A 388 -0.47 13.16 1.85
CA GLU A 388 -1.36 12.34 1.02
C GLU A 388 -2.80 12.82 1.23
N LYS A 389 -3.61 12.89 0.16
CA LYS A 389 -5.07 12.91 0.31
C LYS A 389 -5.48 11.57 0.94
N LYS A 390 -5.52 11.49 2.27
CA LYS A 390 -6.11 10.33 2.95
C LYS A 390 -7.59 10.25 2.55
N HIS A 391 -7.95 9.21 1.80
CA HIS A 391 -9.35 8.86 1.57
C HIS A 391 -10.03 8.61 2.92
N LYS A 392 -10.85 9.56 3.38
CA LYS A 392 -11.84 9.33 4.43
C LYS A 392 -13.22 9.19 3.79
N THR A 393 -13.88 8.07 4.11
CA THR A 393 -15.32 7.76 4.04
C THR A 393 -16.14 9.02 4.43
N PHE A 394 -17.22 9.47 3.79
CA PHE A 394 -18.45 8.83 3.31
C PHE A 394 -19.04 9.67 2.15
N VAL A 395 -19.40 9.11 0.99
CA VAL A 395 -20.26 9.78 -0.01
C VAL A 395 -21.17 8.74 -0.66
N LYS A 396 -22.49 8.99 -0.63
CA LYS A 396 -23.44 8.26 -1.48
C LYS A 396 -23.32 8.84 -2.88
N ILE A 397 -22.80 8.06 -3.81
CA ILE A 397 -22.76 8.43 -5.23
C ILE A 397 -23.64 7.47 -6.00
N SER A 398 -24.62 7.98 -6.75
CA SER A 398 -25.46 7.19 -7.63
C SER A 398 -25.17 7.57 -9.07
N VAL A 399 -24.65 6.63 -9.87
CA VAL A 399 -24.31 6.86 -11.28
C VAL A 399 -25.22 6.01 -12.18
N GLY A 400 -25.76 6.59 -13.25
CA GLY A 400 -26.64 5.93 -14.22
C GLY A 400 -26.29 6.31 -15.66
N CYS A 401 -26.43 5.38 -16.60
CA CYS A 401 -26.09 5.59 -18.01
C CYS A 401 -27.29 5.50 -18.95
N SER A 402 -27.34 6.33 -19.99
CA SER A 402 -28.31 6.23 -21.08
C SER A 402 -27.63 6.21 -22.44
N GLY A 403 -28.16 5.42 -23.38
CA GLY A 403 -27.72 5.29 -24.77
C GLY A 403 -28.87 4.79 -25.64
N GLY A 404 -29.04 5.36 -26.83
CA GLY A 404 -30.12 4.99 -27.77
C GLY A 404 -29.71 3.79 -28.64
N GLY A 405 -30.39 2.66 -28.45
CA GLY A 405 -30.23 1.47 -29.29
C GLY A 405 -31.06 0.31 -28.75
N ILE A 406 -32.22 0.04 -29.37
CA ILE A 406 -33.17 -1.00 -28.96
C ILE A 406 -32.76 -2.33 -29.60
N GLY A 407 -32.41 -3.32 -28.79
CA GLY A 407 -32.21 -4.70 -29.25
C GLY A 407 -32.03 -5.64 -28.05
N ALA A 408 -32.92 -6.62 -27.91
CA ALA A 408 -32.90 -7.59 -26.82
C ALA A 408 -31.66 -8.51 -26.92
N GLY A 409 -30.59 -8.15 -26.21
CA GLY A 409 -29.33 -8.89 -26.09
C GLY A 409 -28.14 -7.93 -25.92
N SER A 410 -27.41 -8.02 -24.79
CA SER A 410 -26.18 -7.26 -24.48
C SER A 410 -26.17 -5.79 -24.95
N GLN A 411 -26.67 -4.88 -24.11
CA GLN A 411 -26.70 -3.45 -24.40
C GLN A 411 -25.31 -2.90 -24.77
N ASN A 412 -25.19 -2.37 -25.98
CA ASN A 412 -24.05 -1.57 -26.42
C ASN A 412 -24.40 -0.08 -26.23
N TYR A 413 -23.56 0.62 -25.48
CA TYR A 413 -23.66 2.06 -25.29
C TYR A 413 -22.90 2.77 -26.41
N GLN A 414 -23.61 3.47 -27.28
CA GLN A 414 -23.03 4.41 -28.24
C GLN A 414 -23.16 5.84 -27.70
N ASN A 415 -22.06 6.58 -27.69
CA ASN A 415 -21.96 7.92 -27.14
C ASN A 415 -22.54 8.01 -25.71
N PRO A 416 -22.03 7.17 -24.77
CA PRO A 416 -22.64 7.04 -23.45
C PRO A 416 -22.73 8.39 -22.75
N THR A 417 -23.88 8.58 -22.10
CA THR A 417 -24.07 9.64 -21.11
C THR A 417 -24.01 9.03 -19.72
N ILE A 418 -23.07 9.49 -18.89
CA ILE A 418 -22.97 9.18 -17.47
C ILE A 418 -23.69 10.28 -16.69
N ASN A 419 -24.72 9.94 -15.93
CA ASN A 419 -25.40 10.85 -15.00
C ASN A 419 -25.03 10.44 -13.58
N MET A 420 -24.72 11.39 -12.70
CA MET A 420 -24.26 11.12 -11.35
C MET A 420 -24.98 12.00 -10.34
N LYS A 421 -25.32 11.44 -9.18
CA LYS A 421 -25.80 12.12 -7.99
C LYS A 421 -24.74 12.00 -6.90
N PHE A 422 -24.33 13.10 -6.26
CA PHE A 422 -23.30 13.08 -5.21
C PHE A 422 -23.45 14.25 -4.24
N PHE A 423 -22.86 14.11 -3.04
CA PHE A 423 -22.60 15.26 -2.18
C PHE A 423 -21.40 16.03 -2.72
N THR A 424 -21.57 17.32 -2.98
CA THR A 424 -20.56 18.11 -3.69
C THR A 424 -19.39 18.51 -2.79
N PRO A 425 -18.13 18.50 -3.29
CA PRO A 425 -17.02 19.09 -2.56
C PRO A 425 -17.12 20.62 -2.48
N THR A 426 -16.58 21.23 -1.43
CA THR A 426 -16.58 22.69 -1.24
C THR A 426 -15.91 23.40 -2.42
N LEU A 427 -14.86 22.82 -3.01
CA LEU A 427 -14.14 23.36 -4.18
C LEU A 427 -15.01 23.54 -5.44
N TRP A 428 -16.11 22.77 -5.54
CA TRP A 428 -17.07 22.86 -6.65
C TRP A 428 -18.25 23.78 -6.32
N THR A 429 -18.19 24.49 -5.20
CA THR A 429 -19.20 25.45 -4.75
C THR A 429 -18.58 26.84 -4.60
N TYR A 430 -19.44 27.87 -4.51
CA TYR A 430 -19.01 29.25 -4.30
C TYR A 430 -19.90 29.95 -3.26
N PRO A 431 -19.37 30.95 -2.53
CA PRO A 431 -20.14 31.69 -1.55
C PRO A 431 -20.94 32.85 -2.19
N PRO A 432 -21.96 33.40 -1.50
CA PRO A 432 -22.63 34.62 -1.93
C PRO A 432 -21.69 35.83 -1.85
N SER A 433 -22.00 36.90 -2.60
CA SER A 433 -21.16 38.10 -2.69
C SER A 433 -20.99 38.85 -1.36
N ASP A 434 -21.91 38.65 -0.42
CA ASP A 434 -21.92 39.24 0.93
C ASP A 434 -21.30 38.32 2.00
N ALA A 435 -20.69 37.19 1.62
CA ALA A 435 -20.09 36.22 2.54
C ALA A 435 -18.81 36.69 3.25
N SER A 436 -18.25 37.84 2.88
CA SER A 436 -17.20 38.48 3.67
C SER A 436 -17.75 39.45 4.71
N THR A 437 -19.01 39.87 4.58
CA THR A 437 -19.61 40.94 5.39
C THR A 437 -20.72 40.46 6.33
N LEU A 438 -21.51 39.45 5.96
CA LEU A 438 -22.71 39.02 6.68
C LEU A 438 -22.78 37.50 6.89
N MET A 439 -22.57 36.74 5.82
CA MET A 439 -22.57 35.27 5.85
C MET A 439 -21.14 34.73 6.02
N THR A 440 -20.96 33.43 6.26
CA THR A 440 -19.61 32.83 6.24
C THR A 440 -19.46 31.78 5.15
N TYR A 441 -18.31 31.80 4.50
CA TYR A 441 -17.93 30.83 3.47
C TYR A 441 -17.21 29.62 4.09
N PHE A 442 -17.25 28.48 3.39
CA PHE A 442 -16.47 27.30 3.75
C PHE A 442 -15.06 27.38 3.18
N LEU A 443 -14.08 26.94 3.95
CA LEU A 443 -12.70 26.87 3.50
C LEU A 443 -12.60 25.96 2.26
N GLY A 444 -11.89 26.43 1.24
CA GLY A 444 -11.71 25.71 -0.03
C GLY A 444 -12.77 26.00 -1.11
N GLN A 445 -13.81 26.79 -0.83
CA GLN A 445 -14.74 27.24 -1.86
C GLN A 445 -14.05 28.09 -2.94
N ALA A 446 -14.58 28.04 -4.16
CA ALA A 446 -14.13 28.93 -5.22
C ALA A 446 -14.61 30.37 -4.97
N SER A 447 -13.87 31.35 -5.49
CA SER A 447 -14.22 32.77 -5.34
C SER A 447 -15.42 33.22 -6.18
N SER A 448 -15.82 32.43 -7.18
CA SER A 448 -16.96 32.73 -8.06
C SER A 448 -17.58 31.46 -8.61
N GLN A 449 -18.82 31.58 -9.10
CA GLN A 449 -19.53 30.47 -9.74
C GLN A 449 -18.75 29.91 -10.93
N SER A 450 -18.21 30.77 -11.79
CA SER A 450 -17.43 30.35 -12.96
C SER A 450 -16.17 29.57 -12.56
N GLN A 451 -15.50 29.96 -11.47
CA GLN A 451 -14.34 29.22 -11.00
C GLN A 451 -14.73 27.86 -10.39
N ALA A 452 -15.79 27.80 -9.58
CA ALA A 452 -16.32 26.54 -9.05
C ALA A 452 -16.72 25.58 -10.18
N GLN A 453 -17.36 26.12 -11.23
CA GLN A 453 -17.72 25.40 -12.44
C GLN A 453 -16.48 24.82 -13.13
N ASN A 454 -15.46 25.64 -13.36
CA ASN A 454 -14.22 25.21 -14.00
C ASN A 454 -13.49 24.13 -13.20
N ASN A 455 -13.47 24.24 -11.86
CA ASN A 455 -12.91 23.21 -10.98
C ASN A 455 -13.61 21.86 -11.19
N ALA A 456 -14.95 21.86 -11.13
CA ALA A 456 -15.74 20.64 -11.33
C ALA A 456 -15.52 20.02 -12.72
N ILE A 457 -15.58 20.83 -13.78
CA ILE A 457 -15.38 20.33 -15.15
C ILE A 457 -13.96 19.74 -15.32
N THR A 458 -12.94 20.39 -14.76
CA THR A 458 -11.55 19.90 -14.83
C THR A 458 -11.40 18.56 -14.13
N ASP A 459 -11.92 18.44 -12.91
CA ASP A 459 -11.81 17.22 -12.10
C ASP A 459 -12.58 16.04 -12.74
N LEU A 460 -13.80 16.31 -13.24
CA LEU A 460 -14.62 15.32 -13.94
C LEU A 460 -13.95 14.83 -15.23
N THR A 461 -13.43 15.76 -16.05
CA THR A 461 -12.74 15.42 -17.31
C THR A 461 -11.50 14.58 -17.05
N SER A 462 -10.69 14.98 -16.07
CA SER A 462 -9.45 14.27 -15.73
C SER A 462 -9.73 12.86 -15.23
N SER A 463 -10.73 12.71 -14.34
CA SER A 463 -11.07 11.42 -13.75
C SER A 463 -11.62 10.43 -14.78
N ILE A 464 -12.49 10.87 -15.70
CA ILE A 464 -13.02 9.97 -16.75
C ILE A 464 -11.99 9.67 -17.82
N THR A 465 -11.09 10.61 -18.13
CA THR A 465 -9.96 10.40 -19.05
C THR A 465 -9.07 9.27 -18.54
N LEU A 466 -8.69 9.31 -17.26
CA LEU A 466 -7.91 8.27 -16.61
C LEU A 466 -8.66 6.94 -16.57
N ALA A 467 -9.95 6.95 -16.24
CA ALA A 467 -10.76 5.73 -16.22
C ALA A 467 -10.88 5.04 -17.59
N LEU A 468 -10.97 5.82 -18.67
CA LEU A 468 -10.92 5.29 -20.03
C LEU A 468 -9.56 4.66 -20.32
N GLN A 469 -8.47 5.35 -19.96
CA GLN A 469 -7.10 4.86 -20.16
C GLN A 469 -6.81 3.59 -19.36
N ASP A 470 -7.23 3.51 -18.09
CA ASP A 470 -7.10 2.34 -17.23
C ASP A 470 -7.82 1.11 -17.81
N ASN A 471 -8.85 1.33 -18.61
CA ASN A 471 -9.61 0.29 -19.30
C ASN A 471 -9.19 0.10 -20.77
N GLY A 472 -8.03 0.64 -21.16
CA GLY A 472 -7.44 0.44 -22.49
C GLY A 472 -8.02 1.30 -23.61
N PHE A 473 -8.83 2.31 -23.31
CA PHE A 473 -9.40 3.24 -24.29
C PHE A 473 -8.52 4.50 -24.42
N ASN A 474 -8.25 4.92 -25.66
CA ASN A 474 -7.55 6.18 -25.91
C ASN A 474 -8.51 7.36 -25.76
N ALA A 475 -8.49 8.00 -24.59
CA ALA A 475 -9.36 9.13 -24.29
C ALA A 475 -9.29 10.29 -25.31
N GLY A 476 -8.14 10.50 -25.98
CA GLY A 476 -7.96 11.54 -26.99
C GLY A 476 -8.79 11.35 -28.27
N MET A 477 -9.39 10.16 -28.47
CA MET A 477 -10.30 9.89 -29.59
C MET A 477 -11.75 10.29 -29.32
N TYR A 478 -12.10 10.63 -28.08
CA TYR A 478 -13.48 10.91 -27.68
C TYR A 478 -13.64 12.37 -27.29
N LYS A 479 -14.83 12.92 -27.59
CA LYS A 479 -15.19 14.24 -27.07
C LYS A 479 -15.89 14.06 -25.72
N ILE A 480 -15.15 14.34 -24.65
CA ILE A 480 -15.64 14.27 -23.28
C ILE A 480 -16.23 15.64 -22.90
N THR A 481 -17.53 15.69 -22.61
CA THR A 481 -18.22 16.93 -22.19
C THR A 481 -18.87 16.74 -20.83
N PRO A 482 -18.21 17.10 -19.72
CA PRO A 482 -18.87 17.19 -18.43
C PRO A 482 -19.80 18.40 -18.38
N THR A 483 -20.87 18.25 -17.63
CA THR A 483 -21.88 19.26 -17.32
C THR A 483 -22.19 19.17 -15.84
N TYR A 484 -22.07 20.29 -15.17
CA TYR A 484 -22.33 20.47 -13.75
C TYR A 484 -22.90 21.87 -13.59
N THR A 485 -23.63 22.15 -12.51
CA THR A 485 -24.02 23.51 -12.16
C THR A 485 -23.48 23.80 -10.78
N ALA A 486 -22.43 24.62 -10.70
CA ALA A 486 -21.86 25.01 -9.43
C ALA A 486 -22.92 25.71 -8.55
N PRO A 487 -23.20 25.19 -7.34
CA PRO A 487 -24.18 25.76 -6.43
C PRO A 487 -23.58 26.90 -5.61
N LEU A 488 -24.44 27.85 -5.26
CA LEU A 488 -24.16 28.80 -4.19
C LEU A 488 -24.36 28.09 -2.86
N VAL A 489 -23.31 28.06 -2.01
CA VAL A 489 -23.33 27.37 -0.72
C VAL A 489 -22.72 28.29 0.34
N TYR A 490 -23.37 28.38 1.49
CA TYR A 490 -22.98 29.25 2.59
C TYR A 490 -23.32 28.66 3.95
N ASP A 491 -22.56 29.07 4.95
CA ASP A 491 -22.85 28.80 6.36
C ASP A 491 -23.76 29.91 6.93
N CYS A 492 -24.35 29.69 8.09
CA CYS A 492 -25.10 30.74 8.80
C CYS A 492 -24.21 31.97 9.13
N ALA A 493 -24.85 33.09 9.48
CA ALA A 493 -24.15 34.32 9.79
C ALA A 493 -23.38 34.20 11.12
N LYS A 494 -22.04 34.33 11.10
CA LYS A 494 -21.24 34.32 12.34
C LYS A 494 -21.12 35.70 12.98
N ALA A 495 -21.42 36.78 12.26
CA ALA A 495 -21.40 38.13 12.79
C ALA A 495 -22.70 38.47 13.54
N ALA A 496 -22.61 39.27 14.61
CA ALA A 496 -23.76 39.72 15.40
C ALA A 496 -24.46 40.97 14.83
N GLN A 497 -23.85 41.67 13.87
CA GLN A 497 -24.36 42.90 13.28
C GLN A 497 -24.91 42.69 11.87
N GLY A 498 -26.07 43.29 11.59
CA GLY A 498 -26.87 43.07 10.37
C GLY A 498 -28.01 42.08 10.62
N THR A 499 -29.10 42.20 9.86
CA THR A 499 -30.18 41.21 9.78
C THR A 499 -29.94 40.35 8.54
N PRO A 500 -29.28 39.18 8.64
CA PRO A 500 -29.29 38.23 7.53
C PRO A 500 -30.76 37.88 7.24
N ALA A 501 -31.17 37.99 5.98
CA ALA A 501 -32.53 37.60 5.58
C ALA A 501 -32.65 36.08 5.37
N ASN A 502 -31.53 35.37 5.26
CA ASN A 502 -31.52 33.95 4.94
C ASN A 502 -31.84 33.12 6.19
N LEU A 503 -32.82 32.23 6.05
CA LEU A 503 -33.36 31.37 7.10
C LEU A 503 -32.89 29.90 6.95
N ASP A 504 -31.92 29.69 6.09
CA ASP A 504 -31.33 28.42 5.73
C ASP A 504 -29.80 28.54 5.66
N TRP A 505 -29.12 27.40 5.71
CA TRP A 505 -27.67 27.29 5.55
C TRP A 505 -27.29 25.87 5.16
N TYR A 506 -26.01 25.66 4.87
CA TYR A 506 -25.47 24.36 4.53
C TYR A 506 -24.56 23.82 5.63
N GLU A 507 -24.45 22.50 5.73
CA GLU A 507 -23.50 21.84 6.62
C GLU A 507 -22.49 21.03 5.81
N THR A 508 -21.25 21.02 6.28
CA THR A 508 -20.14 20.30 5.65
C THR A 508 -19.59 19.22 6.58
N GLU A 509 -19.22 18.08 6.01
CA GLU A 509 -18.37 17.08 6.67
C GLU A 509 -17.00 17.08 5.98
N GLY A 510 -15.99 17.66 6.65
CA GLY A 510 -14.70 17.90 6.03
C GLY A 510 -14.82 18.87 4.85
N GLU A 511 -14.38 18.44 3.67
CA GLU A 511 -14.43 19.22 2.42
C GLU A 511 -15.69 18.93 1.57
N ILE A 512 -16.68 18.22 2.10
CA ILE A 512 -17.91 17.84 1.38
C ILE A 512 -19.13 18.53 1.99
N VAL A 513 -20.00 19.09 1.16
CA VAL A 513 -21.29 19.68 1.57
C VAL A 513 -22.34 18.56 1.66
N THR A 514 -22.88 18.30 2.85
CA THR A 514 -23.73 17.13 3.09
C THR A 514 -25.19 17.46 3.32
N LYS A 515 -25.51 18.61 3.94
CA LYS A 515 -26.90 18.96 4.30
C LYS A 515 -27.25 20.37 3.87
N HIS A 516 -28.51 20.57 3.46
CA HIS A 516 -29.18 21.86 3.42
C HIS A 516 -30.15 21.92 4.60
N VAL A 517 -30.00 22.92 5.45
CA VAL A 517 -30.78 23.10 6.67
C VAL A 517 -31.75 24.24 6.45
N THR A 518 -33.05 23.96 6.62
CA THR A 518 -34.14 24.90 6.38
C THR A 518 -35.13 24.89 7.55
N GLY A 519 -36.08 25.83 7.55
CA GLY A 519 -37.16 25.89 8.53
C GLY A 519 -36.89 26.80 9.73
N ALA A 520 -35.77 27.53 9.75
CA ALA A 520 -35.60 28.57 10.76
C ALA A 520 -36.65 29.67 10.56
N THR A 521 -37.26 30.15 11.64
CA THR A 521 -38.22 31.27 11.61
C THR A 521 -37.53 32.62 11.83
N GLN A 522 -36.28 32.59 12.29
CA GLN A 522 -35.42 33.75 12.51
C GLN A 522 -33.99 33.41 12.11
N ALA A 523 -33.25 34.40 11.61
CA ALA A 523 -31.86 34.22 11.21
C ALA A 523 -30.98 33.90 12.43
N ILE A 524 -30.15 32.87 12.30
CA ILE A 524 -29.25 32.43 13.36
C ILE A 524 -27.92 33.19 13.21
N THR A 525 -27.54 33.93 14.25
CA THR A 525 -26.31 34.74 14.26
C THR A 525 -25.36 34.37 15.41
N GLY A 526 -24.08 34.73 15.27
CA GLY A 526 -23.10 34.66 16.36
C GLY A 526 -22.90 33.27 16.96
N THR A 527 -22.90 33.18 18.29
CA THR A 527 -22.70 31.92 19.03
C THR A 527 -23.74 30.86 18.68
N ASN A 528 -24.98 31.25 18.36
CA ASN A 528 -26.03 30.30 17.96
C ASN A 528 -25.73 29.68 16.60
N CYS A 529 -25.12 30.44 15.68
CA CYS A 529 -24.67 29.92 14.39
C CYS A 529 -23.50 28.94 14.57
N ILE A 530 -22.51 29.30 15.40
CA ILE A 530 -21.35 28.45 15.70
C ILE A 530 -21.78 27.15 16.39
N SER A 531 -22.69 27.23 17.36
CA SER A 531 -23.21 26.07 18.09
C SER A 531 -24.29 25.29 17.34
N LYS A 532 -24.72 25.76 16.16
CA LYS A 532 -25.84 25.19 15.39
C LYS A 532 -27.14 25.07 16.20
N ASN A 533 -27.34 25.96 17.16
CA ASN A 533 -28.49 25.95 18.06
C ASN A 533 -29.55 26.95 17.60
N ALA A 534 -30.63 26.46 17.01
CA ALA A 534 -31.76 27.28 16.55
C ALA A 534 -32.88 27.46 17.60
N GLY A 535 -32.63 27.11 18.87
CA GLY A 535 -33.65 27.17 19.92
C GLY A 535 -34.76 26.12 19.73
N GLN A 536 -36.03 26.51 19.96
CA GLN A 536 -37.18 25.58 19.90
C GLN A 536 -37.72 25.32 18.47
N THR A 537 -37.14 25.93 17.44
CA THR A 537 -37.61 25.76 16.07
C THR A 537 -37.14 24.41 15.51
N VAL A 538 -38.08 23.58 15.02
CA VAL A 538 -37.75 22.32 14.35
C VAL A 538 -37.12 22.63 12.99
N LEU A 539 -35.82 22.34 12.87
CA LEU A 539 -35.10 22.46 11.61
C LEU A 539 -35.26 21.21 10.76
N THR A 540 -35.40 21.38 9.45
CA THR A 540 -35.37 20.27 8.48
C THR A 540 -33.97 20.21 7.87
N LYS A 541 -33.28 19.08 8.05
CA LYS A 541 -31.99 18.79 7.42
C LYS A 541 -32.19 17.84 6.25
N THR A 542 -32.02 18.33 5.03
CA THR A 542 -32.15 17.53 3.81
C THR A 542 -30.78 17.22 3.25
N ASP A 543 -30.58 16.01 2.70
CA ASP A 543 -29.36 15.65 1.99
C ASP A 543 -29.13 16.60 0.81
N PHE A 544 -27.99 17.29 0.78
CA PHE A 544 -27.64 18.20 -0.31
C PHE A 544 -26.90 17.45 -1.43
N ILE A 545 -27.69 16.77 -2.26
CA ILE A 545 -27.19 15.95 -3.36
C ILE A 545 -27.36 16.74 -4.66
N LEU A 546 -26.27 16.82 -5.43
CA LEU A 546 -26.27 17.46 -6.74
C LEU A 546 -26.04 16.46 -7.86
N ASP A 547 -26.49 16.87 -9.03
CA ASP A 547 -26.35 16.12 -10.25
C ASP A 547 -25.18 16.65 -11.10
N ALA A 548 -24.42 15.75 -11.72
CA ALA A 548 -23.54 16.06 -12.84
C ALA A 548 -23.76 15.04 -13.95
N ARG A 549 -23.42 15.42 -15.18
CA ARG A 549 -23.52 14.56 -16.35
C ARG A 549 -22.23 14.64 -17.16
N ILE A 550 -21.81 13.55 -17.77
CA ILE A 550 -20.69 13.50 -18.72
C ILE A 550 -21.19 12.81 -19.98
N THR A 551 -21.05 13.45 -21.14
CA THR A 551 -21.21 12.78 -22.44
C THR A 551 -19.86 12.44 -23.03
N ILE A 552 -19.73 11.25 -23.61
CA ILE A 552 -18.50 10.77 -24.24
C ILE A 552 -18.79 10.44 -25.69
N ASP A 553 -18.70 11.44 -26.58
CA ASP A 553 -19.00 11.24 -27.99
C ASP A 553 -17.86 10.48 -28.68
N GLY A 554 -18.20 9.52 -29.53
CA GLY A 554 -17.29 8.63 -30.24
C GLY A 554 -17.04 7.29 -29.52
N LEU A 555 -17.43 7.14 -28.25
CA LEU A 555 -17.24 5.89 -27.51
C LEU A 555 -18.37 4.89 -27.81
N THR A 556 -17.99 3.67 -28.16
CA THR A 556 -18.91 2.52 -28.26
C THR A 556 -18.39 1.39 -27.37
N VAL A 557 -19.15 0.99 -26.36
CA VAL A 557 -18.76 -0.04 -25.39
C VAL A 557 -19.94 -0.93 -25.03
N ASN A 558 -19.67 -2.20 -24.70
CA ASN A 558 -20.69 -3.07 -24.11
C ASN A 558 -20.89 -2.76 -22.62
N SER A 559 -21.90 -3.38 -22.01
CA SER A 559 -22.24 -3.17 -20.60
C SER A 559 -21.11 -3.52 -19.62
N ILE A 560 -20.34 -4.59 -19.88
CA ILE A 560 -19.21 -5.00 -19.03
C ILE A 560 -18.13 -3.92 -19.04
N GLN A 561 -17.72 -3.49 -20.23
CA GLN A 561 -16.74 -2.41 -20.41
C GLN A 561 -17.23 -1.11 -19.76
N MET A 562 -18.51 -0.77 -19.92
CA MET A 562 -19.07 0.41 -19.28
C MET A 562 -19.03 0.30 -17.76
N THR A 563 -19.37 -0.85 -17.18
CA THR A 563 -19.22 -1.08 -15.73
C THR A 563 -17.78 -0.93 -15.26
N GLN A 564 -16.81 -1.45 -16.02
CA GLN A 564 -15.39 -1.33 -15.67
C GLN A 564 -14.92 0.13 -15.75
N ILE A 565 -15.32 0.88 -16.79
CA ILE A 565 -15.05 2.31 -16.92
C ILE A 565 -15.67 3.08 -15.76
N LEU A 566 -16.92 2.79 -15.39
CA LEU A 566 -17.59 3.44 -14.26
C LEU A 566 -16.89 3.14 -12.93
N ASN A 567 -16.48 1.89 -12.69
CA ASN A 567 -15.76 1.54 -11.47
C ASN A 567 -14.40 2.23 -11.38
N ALA A 568 -13.66 2.30 -12.50
CA ALA A 568 -12.40 3.04 -12.56
C ALA A 568 -12.65 4.54 -12.36
N PHE A 569 -13.66 5.11 -13.03
CA PHE A 569 -14.02 6.52 -12.89
C PHE A 569 -14.41 6.89 -11.46
N MET A 570 -15.17 6.03 -10.80
CA MET A 570 -15.52 6.19 -9.38
C MET A 570 -14.31 6.03 -8.46
N ALA A 571 -13.31 5.23 -8.83
CA ALA A 571 -12.05 5.14 -8.09
C ALA A 571 -11.17 6.39 -8.31
N GLN A 572 -11.19 6.98 -9.51
CA GLN A 572 -10.48 8.21 -9.84
C GLN A 572 -11.14 9.44 -9.21
N LEU A 573 -12.47 9.48 -9.14
CA LEU A 573 -13.22 10.50 -8.42
C LEU A 573 -13.05 10.32 -6.91
N SER A 574 -12.17 11.13 -6.33
CA SER A 574 -11.83 11.07 -4.91
C SER A 574 -12.93 11.64 -3.99
N PHE A 575 -14.11 11.03 -3.97
CA PHE A 575 -15.20 11.35 -3.05
C PHE A 575 -15.61 10.03 -2.36
N GLY A 576 -15.56 9.98 -1.03
CA GLY A 576 -15.66 8.77 -0.20
C GLY A 576 -16.78 7.78 -0.58
N ARG A 577 -16.64 6.50 -0.26
CA ARG A 577 -17.47 5.42 -0.82
C ARG A 577 -18.73 5.10 0.00
N ASP A 578 -19.90 4.99 -0.63
CA ASP A 578 -20.97 3.99 -0.41
C ASP A 578 -21.93 3.89 -1.62
N ILE A 579 -22.22 2.66 -2.07
CA ILE A 579 -22.89 2.31 -3.34
C ILE A 579 -24.37 1.98 -3.10
N ASN A 580 -25.29 2.62 -3.83
CA ASN A 580 -26.56 1.99 -4.24
C ASN A 580 -26.58 1.87 -5.76
N SER A 581 -26.55 0.62 -6.23
CA SER A 581 -26.46 0.22 -7.64
C SER A 581 -27.64 0.73 -8.47
N CYS A 582 -27.36 1.02 -9.74
CA CYS A 582 -28.24 1.59 -10.75
C CYS A 582 -29.68 1.03 -10.75
N THR A 583 -30.67 1.92 -10.82
CA THR A 583 -31.96 1.61 -11.45
C THR A 583 -31.82 1.84 -12.95
N ILE A 584 -31.19 0.88 -13.65
CA ILE A 584 -31.38 0.74 -15.11
C ILE A 584 -32.68 -0.03 -15.28
N GLY A 585 -33.65 0.60 -15.97
CA GLY A 585 -34.92 -0.01 -16.32
C GLY A 585 -34.71 -1.36 -17.02
N ASP A 586 -35.43 -2.36 -16.51
CA ASP A 586 -35.72 -3.65 -17.11
C ASP A 586 -34.56 -4.39 -17.79
N ILE A 587 -33.40 -4.40 -17.15
CA ILE A 587 -32.52 -5.57 -17.29
C ILE A 587 -33.13 -6.64 -16.39
N ASP A 588 -33.80 -7.60 -17.00
CA ASP A 588 -34.17 -8.85 -16.35
C ASP A 588 -32.88 -9.56 -15.89
N LEU A 589 -32.52 -9.30 -14.63
CA LEU A 589 -31.36 -9.83 -13.92
C LEU A 589 -31.39 -11.36 -13.77
N ALA A 590 -32.38 -12.05 -14.35
CA ALA A 590 -32.36 -13.51 -14.49
C ALA A 590 -31.27 -14.01 -15.47
N SER A 591 -30.70 -13.17 -16.34
CA SER A 591 -29.71 -13.61 -17.33
C SER A 591 -28.34 -12.88 -17.27
N ILE A 592 -27.45 -13.43 -16.41
CA ILE A 592 -25.95 -13.39 -16.46
C ILE A 592 -25.26 -12.15 -15.78
N PRO A 593 -24.17 -12.27 -14.98
CA PRO A 593 -23.70 -13.32 -14.05
C PRO A 593 -23.60 -12.83 -12.57
N ARG A 594 -24.24 -13.52 -11.61
CA ARG A 594 -23.66 -14.57 -10.73
C ARG A 594 -22.78 -14.09 -9.56
N ALA A 595 -23.33 -13.20 -8.73
CA ALA A 595 -23.18 -13.28 -7.28
C ALA A 595 -24.50 -12.85 -6.60
N ILE A 596 -24.83 -13.53 -5.49
CA ILE A 596 -25.78 -13.12 -4.45
C ILE A 596 -27.28 -13.18 -4.82
N ASN A 597 -27.81 -14.36 -5.14
CA ASN A 597 -29.24 -14.63 -4.90
C ASN A 597 -29.55 -16.05 -4.39
N SER A 598 -28.54 -16.77 -3.88
CA SER A 598 -28.83 -17.91 -3.01
C SER A 598 -29.24 -17.34 -1.65
N LYS A 599 -30.52 -17.44 -1.29
CA LYS A 599 -31.00 -17.14 0.06
C LYS A 599 -30.37 -18.17 1.01
N GLY A 600 -29.52 -17.72 1.92
CA GLY A 600 -28.89 -18.56 2.94
C GLY A 600 -27.36 -18.50 2.92
N LYS A 601 -26.76 -18.34 4.10
CA LYS A 601 -25.33 -18.55 4.33
C LYS A 601 -25.09 -20.05 4.38
N LYS A 602 -24.28 -20.58 3.46
CA LYS A 602 -23.97 -22.01 3.38
C LYS A 602 -22.59 -22.30 3.93
N THR A 603 -22.35 -23.56 4.24
CA THR A 603 -21.04 -24.09 4.63
C THR A 603 -20.56 -25.05 3.55
N MET A 604 -19.39 -24.80 2.99
CA MET A 604 -18.76 -25.71 2.02
C MET A 604 -17.66 -26.50 2.72
N THR A 605 -17.73 -27.82 2.65
CA THR A 605 -16.71 -28.73 3.15
C THR A 605 -16.14 -29.53 1.99
N ILE A 606 -14.82 -29.48 1.80
CA ILE A 606 -14.07 -30.31 0.86
C ILE A 606 -13.38 -31.40 1.67
N THR A 607 -13.59 -32.66 1.31
CA THR A 607 -12.97 -33.83 1.94
C THR A 607 -12.04 -34.50 0.95
N ILE A 608 -10.80 -34.74 1.38
CA ILE A 608 -9.79 -35.48 0.64
C ILE A 608 -9.52 -36.81 1.36
N LYS A 609 -9.54 -37.91 0.60
CA LYS A 609 -9.31 -39.25 1.12
C LYS A 609 -8.34 -39.99 0.23
N GLY A 610 -7.19 -40.36 0.79
CA GLY A 610 -6.16 -41.04 0.00
C GLY A 610 -4.87 -41.28 0.79
N SER A 611 -3.85 -41.79 0.10
CA SER A 611 -2.52 -41.92 0.69
C SER A 611 -1.93 -40.56 1.00
N PRO A 612 -1.45 -40.29 2.23
CA PRO A 612 -0.90 -39.00 2.61
C PRO A 612 0.50 -38.80 2.00
N PRO A 613 0.89 -37.56 1.65
CA PRO A 613 2.29 -37.24 1.37
C PRO A 613 3.13 -37.44 2.65
N VAL A 614 4.43 -37.68 2.49
CA VAL A 614 5.33 -37.96 3.62
C VAL A 614 5.28 -36.88 4.70
N GLU A 615 5.21 -35.61 4.31
CA GLU A 615 5.21 -34.47 5.24
C GLU A 615 3.93 -34.38 6.11
N TRP A 616 2.84 -35.06 5.72
CA TRP A 616 1.62 -35.18 6.53
C TRP A 616 1.69 -36.33 7.54
N THR A 617 2.83 -37.02 7.60
CA THR A 617 3.10 -38.09 8.54
C THR A 617 4.18 -37.70 9.54
N TYR A 618 4.28 -38.42 10.65
CA TYR A 618 5.28 -38.15 11.70
C TYR A 618 5.94 -39.42 12.25
N PHE A 619 7.08 -39.26 12.91
CA PHE A 619 7.82 -40.30 13.63
C PHE A 619 8.15 -39.86 15.06
N GLU A 620 8.20 -40.75 16.06
CA GLU A 620 8.35 -40.36 17.48
C GLU A 620 9.70 -40.75 18.12
N GLU A 621 10.49 -41.64 17.51
CA GLU A 621 11.60 -42.29 18.23
C GLU A 621 12.97 -42.02 17.60
N ASN A 622 13.23 -42.62 16.43
CA ASN A 622 14.55 -42.66 15.82
C ASN A 622 14.46 -42.08 14.42
N ILE A 623 15.17 -40.97 14.18
CA ILE A 623 15.21 -40.31 12.87
C ILE A 623 15.70 -41.22 11.73
N ASN A 624 16.49 -42.27 12.04
CA ASN A 624 16.93 -43.24 11.02
C ASN A 624 15.76 -44.09 10.48
N LYS A 625 14.67 -44.18 11.25
CA LYS A 625 13.40 -44.77 10.85
C LYS A 625 12.47 -43.76 10.15
N ALA A 626 12.80 -42.47 10.07
CA ALA A 626 11.94 -41.49 9.40
C ALA A 626 12.05 -41.60 7.87
N PHE A 627 10.97 -41.24 7.17
CA PHE A 627 11.05 -40.93 5.75
C PHE A 627 11.69 -39.54 5.55
N PRO A 628 12.45 -39.32 4.46
CA PRO A 628 12.93 -37.97 4.11
C PRO A 628 11.75 -37.00 3.97
N GLY A 629 11.77 -35.89 4.72
CA GLY A 629 10.69 -34.87 4.73
C GLY A 629 9.64 -35.07 5.82
N GLN A 630 9.77 -36.09 6.68
CA GLN A 630 8.84 -36.37 7.77
C GLN A 630 9.18 -35.60 9.05
N PHE A 631 8.17 -35.24 9.85
CA PHE A 631 8.35 -34.49 11.10
C PHE A 631 8.43 -35.40 12.34
N HIS A 632 9.17 -34.98 13.37
CA HIS A 632 9.37 -35.75 14.62
C HIS A 632 8.17 -35.67 15.60
N ILE A 633 7.19 -34.81 15.34
CA ILE A 633 6.08 -34.55 16.28
C ILE A 633 4.79 -34.45 15.50
N GLN A 634 3.74 -35.10 16.01
CA GLN A 634 2.43 -35.13 15.38
C GLN A 634 1.87 -33.72 15.12
N ASP A 635 1.98 -32.81 16.10
CA ASP A 635 1.37 -31.48 16.01
C ASP A 635 1.96 -30.63 14.89
N VAL A 636 3.24 -30.82 14.54
CA VAL A 636 3.86 -30.14 13.39
C VAL A 636 3.25 -30.66 12.09
N ALA A 637 3.11 -31.99 11.95
CA ALA A 637 2.45 -32.56 10.77
C ALA A 637 0.98 -32.11 10.66
N LYS A 638 0.24 -32.00 11.77
CA LYS A 638 -1.14 -31.46 11.77
C LYS A 638 -1.20 -30.00 11.32
N TYR A 639 -0.23 -29.20 11.74
CA TYR A 639 -0.13 -27.80 11.33
C TYR A 639 0.15 -27.68 9.83
N ILE A 640 1.06 -28.48 9.28
CA ILE A 640 1.35 -28.51 7.83
C ILE A 640 0.12 -28.92 7.02
N ILE A 641 -0.62 -29.95 7.46
CA ILE A 641 -1.89 -30.34 6.80
C ILE A 641 -2.87 -29.16 6.77
N GLU A 642 -3.03 -28.44 7.89
CA GLU A 642 -3.92 -27.29 7.97
C GLU A 642 -3.49 -26.15 7.04
N GLU A 643 -2.20 -25.85 6.96
CA GLU A 643 -1.67 -24.82 6.05
C GLU A 643 -1.87 -25.20 4.59
N ASP A 644 -1.50 -26.42 4.19
CA ASP A 644 -1.64 -26.90 2.81
C ASP A 644 -3.11 -26.82 2.35
N LEU A 645 -4.04 -27.28 3.20
CA LEU A 645 -5.48 -27.23 2.91
C LEU A 645 -6.00 -25.80 2.78
N LYS A 646 -5.61 -24.90 3.70
CA LYS A 646 -6.02 -23.49 3.66
C LYS A 646 -5.48 -22.79 2.42
N ASN A 647 -4.22 -23.02 2.08
CA ASN A 647 -3.60 -22.47 0.88
C ASN A 647 -4.32 -22.94 -0.39
N GLY A 648 -4.64 -24.24 -0.47
CA GLY A 648 -5.41 -24.78 -1.58
C GLY A 648 -6.79 -24.15 -1.71
N LEU A 649 -7.52 -23.95 -0.61
CA LEU A 649 -8.86 -23.36 -0.68
C LEU A 649 -8.83 -21.86 -1.00
N ILE A 650 -7.87 -21.13 -0.43
CA ILE A 650 -7.63 -19.72 -0.75
C ILE A 650 -7.30 -19.58 -2.24
N HIS A 651 -6.42 -20.44 -2.77
CA HIS A 651 -6.12 -20.48 -4.20
C HIS A 651 -7.38 -20.73 -5.02
N GLY A 652 -8.16 -21.77 -4.69
CA GLY A 652 -9.40 -22.07 -5.40
C GLY A 652 -10.43 -20.94 -5.38
N MET A 653 -10.58 -20.26 -4.26
CA MET A 653 -11.46 -19.10 -4.12
C MET A 653 -10.97 -17.93 -4.98
N LEU A 654 -9.69 -17.56 -4.88
CA LEU A 654 -9.12 -16.43 -5.61
C LEU A 654 -9.10 -16.67 -7.13
N SER A 655 -8.77 -17.88 -7.56
CA SER A 655 -8.77 -18.28 -8.98
C SER A 655 -10.17 -18.21 -9.59
N TRP A 656 -11.23 -18.44 -8.79
CA TRP A 656 -12.61 -18.26 -9.22
C TRP A 656 -13.18 -16.84 -9.01
N GLY A 657 -12.46 -15.97 -8.29
CA GLY A 657 -12.91 -14.60 -7.96
C GLY A 657 -13.77 -14.49 -6.70
N VAL A 658 -13.75 -15.49 -5.82
CA VAL A 658 -14.35 -15.45 -4.48
C VAL A 658 -13.33 -14.87 -3.49
N ASN A 659 -13.74 -13.92 -2.66
CA ASN A 659 -12.85 -13.34 -1.65
C ASN A 659 -12.80 -14.24 -0.40
N PRO A 660 -11.65 -14.85 -0.07
CA PRO A 660 -11.53 -15.77 1.06
C PRO A 660 -11.63 -15.09 2.43
N ASN A 661 -11.36 -13.78 2.53
CA ASN A 661 -11.26 -13.07 3.82
C ASN A 661 -12.59 -12.96 4.57
N TYR A 662 -13.72 -13.26 3.93
CA TYR A 662 -15.05 -13.23 4.54
C TYR A 662 -15.54 -14.59 5.03
N HIS A 663 -14.71 -15.64 4.92
CA HIS A 663 -15.10 -17.01 5.20
C HIS A 663 -14.22 -17.62 6.30
N PRO A 664 -14.76 -17.90 7.50
CA PRO A 664 -14.00 -18.65 8.50
C PRO A 664 -13.68 -20.05 7.96
N MET A 665 -12.40 -20.43 8.03
CA MET A 665 -11.89 -21.71 7.55
C MET A 665 -11.44 -22.61 8.70
N THR A 666 -11.95 -23.84 8.74
CA THR A 666 -11.57 -24.88 9.71
C THR A 666 -11.16 -26.15 8.99
N THR A 667 -10.21 -26.90 9.55
CA THR A 667 -9.67 -28.12 8.94
C THR A 667 -9.79 -29.31 9.88
N THR A 668 -9.99 -30.51 9.33
CA THR A 668 -9.57 -31.75 10.00
C THR A 668 -8.17 -32.12 9.51
N ASN A 669 -7.25 -32.32 10.45
CA ASN A 669 -5.82 -32.53 10.19
C ASN A 669 -5.32 -33.79 10.91
N VAL A 670 -5.73 -34.94 10.41
CA VAL A 670 -5.32 -36.27 10.87
C VAL A 670 -3.92 -36.57 10.38
N ALA A 671 -2.91 -36.29 11.21
CA ALA A 671 -1.54 -36.72 10.97
C ALA A 671 -1.33 -38.17 11.43
N THR A 672 -0.72 -38.99 10.58
CA THR A 672 -0.53 -40.44 10.82
C THR A 672 0.93 -40.77 11.15
N TYR A 673 1.15 -41.62 12.15
CA TYR A 673 2.47 -42.14 12.49
C TYR A 673 2.95 -43.12 11.42
N ALA A 674 4.13 -42.90 10.83
CA ALA A 674 4.72 -43.80 9.85
C ALA A 674 6.24 -43.86 10.00
N PHE A 675 6.85 -44.99 9.68
CA PHE A 675 8.31 -45.11 9.71
C PHE A 675 8.78 -46.17 8.70
N ARG A 676 10.06 -46.15 8.34
CA ARG A 676 10.71 -47.16 7.49
C ARG A 676 11.57 -48.10 8.34
N CYS A 677 11.86 -49.27 7.79
CA CYS A 677 12.81 -50.23 8.35
C CYS A 677 14.18 -49.56 8.57
N ASP A 678 14.77 -49.67 9.77
CA ASP A 678 16.13 -49.16 10.06
C ASP A 678 17.15 -50.28 9.87
N ARG A 679 18.28 -49.96 9.22
CA ARG A 679 19.41 -50.88 9.05
C ARG A 679 20.11 -51.25 10.38
N ARG A 680 19.74 -50.63 11.50
CA ARG A 680 20.45 -50.74 12.78
C ARG A 680 19.69 -51.38 13.95
N GLY A 681 18.42 -51.78 13.79
CA GLY A 681 17.67 -52.37 14.90
C GLY A 681 16.63 -53.41 14.47
N ASP A 682 16.52 -54.48 15.26
CA ASP A 682 15.51 -55.52 15.08
C ASP A 682 14.12 -55.02 15.51
N ILE A 683 13.07 -55.44 14.79
CA ILE A 683 11.67 -55.07 15.08
C ILE A 683 10.92 -56.32 15.56
N SER A 684 10.36 -56.26 16.77
CA SER A 684 9.65 -57.36 17.42
C SER A 684 8.28 -57.67 16.78
N VAL A 685 7.82 -58.91 16.90
CA VAL A 685 6.48 -59.36 16.45
C VAL A 685 5.37 -58.57 17.14
N GLY A 686 4.34 -58.15 16.40
CA GLY A 686 3.14 -57.52 16.96
C GLY A 686 3.14 -56.00 17.03
N THR A 687 4.22 -55.31 16.62
CA THR A 687 4.14 -53.86 16.37
C THR A 687 3.15 -53.60 15.26
N SER A 688 2.01 -52.98 15.59
CA SER A 688 0.99 -52.51 14.65
C SER A 688 1.42 -51.26 13.86
N SER A 689 2.74 -51.04 13.80
CA SER A 689 3.36 -49.79 13.41
C SER A 689 3.58 -49.77 11.89
N ILE A 690 3.21 -48.67 11.25
CA ILE A 690 3.18 -48.50 9.79
C ILE A 690 4.60 -48.53 9.22
N MET A 691 5.03 -49.66 8.64
CA MET A 691 6.06 -49.67 7.61
C MET A 691 5.42 -49.51 6.24
N ALA A 692 5.95 -48.56 5.48
CA ALA A 692 5.25 -47.95 4.35
C ALA A 692 6.09 -47.94 3.07
N GLU A 693 5.51 -48.42 1.97
CA GLU A 693 6.10 -48.19 0.64
C GLU A 693 5.83 -46.74 0.22
N LEU A 694 6.88 -46.08 -0.27
CA LEU A 694 6.76 -44.77 -0.89
C LEU A 694 6.44 -44.94 -2.37
N GLU A 695 5.39 -44.28 -2.82
CA GLU A 695 5.13 -44.08 -4.24
C GLU A 695 5.10 -42.58 -4.51
N ASN A 696 6.03 -42.08 -5.34
CA ASN A 696 6.07 -40.68 -5.76
C ASN A 696 5.99 -39.63 -4.62
N GLY A 697 6.47 -39.95 -3.41
CA GLY A 697 6.43 -39.06 -2.24
C GLY A 697 5.24 -39.29 -1.30
N PHE A 698 4.41 -40.29 -1.55
CA PHE A 698 3.25 -40.66 -0.74
C PHE A 698 3.47 -41.97 0.00
N VAL A 699 2.92 -42.06 1.22
CA VAL A 699 2.90 -43.29 1.99
C VAL A 699 1.66 -44.10 1.61
N THR A 700 1.83 -45.16 0.82
CA THR A 700 0.67 -45.85 0.21
C THR A 700 0.19 -47.08 0.96
N LYS A 701 1.04 -47.72 1.76
CA LYS A 701 0.72 -48.99 2.43
C LYS A 701 1.13 -48.98 3.90
N LYS A 702 0.44 -49.80 4.70
CA LYS A 702 0.79 -50.20 6.05
C LYS A 702 1.11 -51.68 6.06
N LEU A 703 2.27 -52.05 6.59
CA LEU A 703 2.66 -53.44 6.81
C LEU A 703 2.40 -53.85 8.28
N ALA A 704 1.69 -54.96 8.48
CA ALA A 704 1.58 -55.63 9.78
C ALA A 704 2.46 -56.88 9.79
N LEU A 705 3.39 -56.97 10.75
CA LEU A 705 4.37 -58.07 10.83
C LEU A 705 3.80 -59.29 11.56
N THR A 706 3.97 -60.48 10.99
CA THR A 706 3.69 -61.76 11.70
C THR A 706 4.94 -62.41 12.27
N SER A 707 6.13 -61.93 11.90
CA SER A 707 7.44 -62.39 12.36
C SER A 707 8.38 -61.19 12.60
N SER A 708 9.41 -61.37 13.42
CA SER A 708 10.40 -60.33 13.72
C SER A 708 11.25 -60.06 12.48
N ILE A 709 11.53 -58.78 12.22
CA ILE A 709 12.40 -58.35 11.12
C ILE A 709 13.79 -58.06 11.68
N THR A 710 14.80 -58.63 11.01
CA THR A 710 16.21 -58.39 11.32
C THR A 710 16.79 -57.28 10.45
N THR A 711 17.94 -56.72 10.85
CA THR A 711 18.65 -55.71 10.05
C THR A 711 18.99 -56.15 8.62
N GLU A 712 19.24 -57.43 8.37
CA GLU A 712 19.50 -57.99 7.03
C GLU A 712 18.26 -57.94 6.12
N ASP A 713 17.06 -58.09 6.68
CA ASP A 713 15.80 -57.99 5.95
C ASP A 713 15.53 -56.56 5.44
N CYS A 714 16.02 -55.52 6.15
CA CYS A 714 15.84 -54.12 5.78
C CYS A 714 16.74 -53.65 4.60
N VAL A 715 17.73 -54.43 4.17
CA VAL A 715 18.75 -53.96 3.20
C VAL A 715 18.26 -54.00 1.75
N LYS A 716 17.32 -54.89 1.44
CA LYS A 716 16.74 -55.02 0.09
C LYS A 716 15.48 -54.15 0.04
N THR A 717 15.36 -53.29 -0.97
CA THR A 717 14.17 -52.45 -1.25
C THR A 717 12.86 -53.23 -1.45
N LYS A 718 12.90 -54.56 -1.35
CA LYS A 718 11.76 -55.47 -1.25
C LYS A 718 12.02 -56.38 -0.05
N TYR A 719 11.08 -56.45 0.89
CA TYR A 719 11.08 -57.49 1.92
C TYR A 719 11.29 -58.84 1.23
N THR A 720 12.30 -59.60 1.65
CA THR A 720 12.44 -61.00 1.23
C THR A 720 11.13 -61.69 1.61
N SER A 721 10.38 -62.14 0.60
CA SER A 721 8.99 -62.62 0.70
C SER A 721 8.76 -63.81 1.65
N GLY A 722 9.78 -64.25 2.37
CA GLY A 722 9.71 -65.32 3.38
C GLY A 722 9.33 -64.84 4.79
N ASN A 723 9.56 -63.57 5.17
CA ASN A 723 9.17 -63.04 6.47
C ASN A 723 7.81 -62.34 6.34
N SER A 724 6.74 -63.12 6.53
CA SER A 724 5.37 -62.77 6.18
C SER A 724 4.83 -61.59 7.01
N GLY A 725 4.30 -60.59 6.32
CA GLY A 725 3.40 -59.59 6.89
C GLY A 725 2.26 -59.32 5.92
N THR A 726 1.15 -58.78 6.41
CA THR A 726 0.04 -58.35 5.55
C THR A 726 0.18 -56.85 5.25
N THR A 727 0.05 -56.48 3.98
CA THR A 727 -0.01 -55.07 3.57
C THR A 727 -1.45 -54.63 3.38
N THR A 728 -1.84 -53.53 4.02
CA THR A 728 -3.12 -52.84 3.78
C THR A 728 -2.85 -51.45 3.21
N PRO A 729 -3.69 -50.89 2.32
CA PRO A 729 -3.55 -49.50 1.90
C PRO A 729 -3.59 -48.55 3.10
N LEU A 730 -2.72 -47.53 3.11
CA LEU A 730 -2.83 -46.42 4.05
C LEU A 730 -3.65 -45.31 3.41
N ILE A 731 -4.85 -45.11 3.96
CA ILE A 731 -5.78 -44.07 3.51
C ILE A 731 -6.07 -43.16 4.69
N VAL A 732 -5.81 -41.86 4.52
CA VAL A 732 -6.08 -40.81 5.49
C VAL A 732 -7.15 -39.89 4.93
N GLU A 733 -8.07 -39.47 5.80
CA GLU A 733 -9.13 -38.53 5.47
C GLU A 733 -8.90 -37.20 6.18
N ASN A 734 -8.80 -36.14 5.40
CA ASN A 734 -8.70 -34.76 5.87
C ASN A 734 -9.75 -33.90 5.16
N SER A 735 -10.09 -32.76 5.75
CA SER A 735 -11.11 -31.88 5.19
C SER A 735 -10.81 -30.42 5.48
N ILE A 736 -11.31 -29.54 4.62
CA ILE A 736 -11.38 -28.11 4.87
C ILE A 736 -12.80 -27.61 4.70
N THR A 737 -13.25 -26.85 5.68
CA THR A 737 -14.59 -26.26 5.73
C THR A 737 -14.49 -24.76 5.73
N ALA A 738 -15.25 -24.11 4.85
CA ALA A 738 -15.42 -22.66 4.84
C ALA A 738 -16.89 -22.28 5.04
N GLY A 739 -17.12 -21.46 6.07
CA GLY A 739 -18.46 -21.01 6.46
C GLY A 739 -18.89 -19.70 5.79
N LEU A 740 -20.19 -19.40 5.90
CA LEU A 740 -20.78 -18.13 5.45
C LEU A 740 -20.64 -17.87 3.94
N ILE A 741 -20.56 -18.92 3.15
CA ILE A 741 -20.38 -18.85 1.70
C ILE A 741 -21.75 -18.69 1.02
N ASN A 742 -21.84 -17.75 0.07
CA ASN A 742 -23.01 -17.60 -0.78
C ASN A 742 -22.68 -17.97 -2.23
N LEU A 743 -22.44 -19.27 -2.47
CA LEU A 743 -22.13 -19.83 -3.78
C LEU A 743 -23.25 -20.77 -4.25
N ARG A 744 -23.50 -20.79 -5.56
CA ARG A 744 -24.33 -21.84 -6.17
C ARG A 744 -23.49 -23.11 -6.30
N LYS A 745 -24.17 -24.25 -6.45
CA LYS A 745 -23.51 -25.56 -6.54
C LYS A 745 -22.46 -25.59 -7.65
N GLU A 746 -22.75 -25.00 -8.82
CA GLU A 746 -21.82 -24.90 -9.94
C GLU A 746 -20.61 -23.99 -9.68
N ASP A 747 -20.76 -22.91 -8.90
CA ASP A 747 -19.66 -22.00 -8.56
C ASP A 747 -18.73 -22.65 -7.53
N ALA A 748 -19.32 -23.34 -6.56
CA ALA A 748 -18.57 -24.16 -5.61
C ALA A 748 -17.82 -25.29 -6.31
N GLN A 749 -18.42 -25.96 -7.31
CA GLN A 749 -17.72 -26.95 -8.11
C GLN A 749 -16.46 -26.37 -8.76
N LYS A 750 -16.52 -25.15 -9.30
CA LYS A 750 -15.36 -24.48 -9.90
C LYS A 750 -14.27 -24.15 -8.89
N VAL A 751 -14.64 -23.65 -7.70
CA VAL A 751 -13.69 -23.46 -6.60
C VAL A 751 -13.01 -24.78 -6.22
N VAL A 752 -13.75 -25.88 -6.20
CA VAL A 752 -13.22 -27.23 -5.91
C VAL A 752 -12.30 -27.73 -7.02
N GLU A 753 -12.60 -27.48 -8.30
CA GLU A 753 -11.72 -27.82 -9.42
C GLU A 753 -10.35 -27.13 -9.27
N PHE A 754 -10.32 -25.81 -9.03
CA PHE A 754 -9.05 -25.09 -8.79
C PHE A 754 -8.32 -25.53 -7.52
N PHE A 755 -9.07 -25.91 -6.47
CA PHE A 755 -8.48 -26.52 -5.27
C PHE A 755 -7.75 -27.82 -5.61
N VAL A 756 -8.38 -28.71 -6.39
CA VAL A 756 -7.81 -30.00 -6.78
C VAL A 756 -6.59 -29.81 -7.67
N ASP A 757 -6.65 -28.90 -8.63
CA ASP A 757 -5.52 -28.58 -9.52
C ASP A 757 -4.30 -28.13 -8.71
N TYR A 758 -4.50 -27.19 -7.77
CA TYR A 758 -3.44 -26.71 -6.88
C TYR A 758 -2.84 -27.84 -6.03
N MET A 759 -3.68 -28.64 -5.38
CA MET A 759 -3.22 -29.72 -4.51
C MET A 759 -2.47 -30.83 -5.29
N THR A 760 -2.83 -31.02 -6.56
CA THR A 760 -2.14 -31.96 -7.46
C THR A 760 -0.79 -31.40 -7.90
N GLU A 761 -0.74 -30.13 -8.32
CA GLU A 761 0.51 -29.44 -8.72
C GLU A 761 1.53 -29.40 -7.58
N MET A 762 1.06 -29.15 -6.36
CA MET A 762 1.89 -29.14 -5.14
C MET A 762 2.24 -30.54 -4.61
N LYS A 763 1.87 -31.61 -5.34
CA LYS A 763 2.08 -33.03 -4.96
C LYS A 763 1.53 -33.38 -3.58
N LYS A 764 0.38 -32.81 -3.24
CA LYS A 764 -0.34 -33.06 -1.98
C LYS A 764 -1.49 -34.06 -2.14
N LEU A 765 -1.96 -34.28 -3.38
CA LEU A 765 -2.92 -35.33 -3.72
C LEU A 765 -2.24 -36.49 -4.45
N HIS A 766 -2.43 -37.70 -3.92
CA HIS A 766 -2.07 -38.92 -4.64
C HIS A 766 -2.98 -39.11 -5.86
N ALA A 767 -2.48 -39.75 -6.93
CA ALA A 767 -3.25 -39.95 -8.16
C ALA A 767 -4.56 -40.75 -7.96
N GLU A 768 -4.60 -41.61 -6.94
CA GLU A 768 -5.78 -42.40 -6.54
C GLU A 768 -6.58 -41.75 -5.40
N ALA A 769 -6.29 -40.51 -5.02
CA ALA A 769 -7.02 -39.82 -3.96
C ALA A 769 -8.44 -39.44 -4.42
N GLU A 770 -9.41 -39.68 -3.55
CA GLU A 770 -10.80 -39.27 -3.73
C GLU A 770 -10.99 -37.87 -3.14
N VAL A 771 -11.48 -36.92 -3.95
CA VAL A 771 -11.88 -35.58 -3.48
C VAL A 771 -13.39 -35.44 -3.64
N SER A 772 -14.07 -35.09 -2.55
CA SER A 772 -15.52 -34.84 -2.53
C SER A 772 -15.82 -33.51 -1.85
N TYR A 773 -16.98 -32.93 -2.12
CA TYR A 773 -17.41 -31.72 -1.44
C TYR A 773 -18.92 -31.73 -1.14
N VAL A 774 -19.30 -31.09 -0.04
CA VAL A 774 -20.68 -30.88 0.39
C VAL A 774 -20.91 -29.39 0.64
N ILE A 775 -22.09 -28.91 0.26
CA ILE A 775 -22.57 -27.57 0.62
C ILE A 775 -23.82 -27.75 1.47
N THR A 776 -23.77 -27.31 2.72
CA THR A 776 -24.88 -27.38 3.69
C THR A 776 -25.51 -26.03 3.90
#